data_AF-A0A9D9Q8M4-F1
#
_entry.id   AF-A0A9D9Q8M4-F1
#
_cell.length_a   1.000
_cell.length_b   1.000
_cell.length_c   1.000
_cell.angle_alpha   90.00
_cell.angle_beta   90.00
_cell.angle_gamma   90.00
#
_symmetry.space_group_name_H-M   'P 1'
#
loop_
_entity.id
_entity.type
_entity.pdbx_description
1 polymer ?
#
loop_
_entity_poly.entity_id
_entity_poly.type
_entity_poly.pdbx_seq_one_letter_code
_entity_poly.pdbx_strand_id
1 'polypeptide(L)'
;HCIKFVLDNTGKPAAVATPAPAAQPAPAVTPAPVAQPAPAATLQPSVEPQPELATSSARVVAENIEAPNADALATSPTAPVEKRESLAERPERAGYQGEHCHEKKLRYVPTVADAPLAQRQERRLSKDRTVLIFADNSQLIKAYQEECKELGVKYHVFTTLKTRSKNTTIMNWESYEETEAALKAYAQEDPNIQGIVYLLGATVKKFDKKLSPHNELTKYVMPLFIALRVFEKGLANRTDADTFFAVNTKIDGNFGYFTKDEFNPIVGALCGGTTCFRKDVYERTGAISKLMDFEPTTTPDEMAQKTMDEVLHGDMRLMIGTRGGVRSTILSLPTRLDRRTKHFDLAGKTIIFTGSGRGIGAMLSQKIAAQYHSKIIVLDIIEIQEKTPLWATMNQAELDALKKQMWEDLKADPTQKATPVLLERAFGRVKDSVTLYNNLQKLRELGSEVEYYHCDVMNAAMMKEVCTKIKAKNGRVDGLIHFAGLERSKLIYDKDPVEYYRIFDVKATSFGTFLANNIVRDDGFFAFASSIAGKYGNLGQSDYASANDYLAKSSISLTNQGYRSVSIAMSAYKNVGMGVRAGVETFLRSNGVDFVDPEDGMQIFLDEIVYGQVPEIILTGSLGRLDWDHQLKIDWDEIGATAPSTPDDSDDTPKGGPVAAPAPKVAAKPAVAVAVAPAPAPAKVETKGPDVSKATHFLGEVKSLTKGSEIHLEKEFNLTLDPYLADHAIEGTPYVPGVMGIETFFETATALTGEVTRALQDVHFYLPIKLLRNRPQAVRVIGKVVGDDVAMEIESDFINSKGIKMGNTRRHFTAKKLTDFTSTWDQVKAQAMTGLESPLQVTAAEIYQKYFHGPSFQVLGGIVRVNEKESLAIYNTTPRPQWNDGPRTLLANPMLIEAAFQCCGFQDMSIARKMTLPDGIYEVAVLNNQLPPARLYLYGVNRGNTADGKTLHDAYVFDAQGNVWVEVHGYQAIGQ
;
A
#
# COMPACT_ATOMS: atom_id res chain seq x y z
N HIS A 1 -24.19 -3.27 7.94
CA HIS A 1 -24.26 -3.01 9.40
C HIS A 1 -24.61 -1.54 9.61
N CYS A 2 -25.86 -1.21 9.94
CA CYS A 2 -26.23 0.12 10.44
C CYS A 2 -27.33 0.00 11.50
N ILE A 3 -27.06 0.66 12.64
CA ILE A 3 -27.91 1.58 13.42
C ILE A 3 -29.29 1.08 13.87
N LYS A 4 -29.49 1.04 15.20
CA LYS A 4 -30.80 1.28 15.82
C LYS A 4 -30.72 2.60 16.59
N PHE A 5 -31.50 3.60 16.18
CA PHE A 5 -31.93 4.66 17.09
C PHE A 5 -33.08 4.10 17.93
N VAL A 6 -33.03 4.32 19.24
CA VAL A 6 -34.21 4.10 20.10
C VAL A 6 -35.10 5.34 19.94
N LEU A 7 -36.17 5.21 19.16
CA LEU A 7 -37.29 6.15 19.18
C LEU A 7 -38.25 5.69 20.27
N ASP A 8 -38.81 6.63 21.03
CA ASP A 8 -39.98 6.31 21.87
C ASP A 8 -41.23 6.11 21.00
N ASN A 9 -42.30 5.57 21.61
CA ASN A 9 -43.55 5.20 20.93
C ASN A 9 -44.35 6.40 20.37
N THR A 10 -43.80 7.61 20.37
CA THR A 10 -44.45 8.82 19.83
C THR A 10 -43.66 9.50 18.70
N GLY A 11 -42.50 8.97 18.31
CA GLY A 11 -41.78 9.42 17.11
C GLY A 11 -41.11 10.80 17.20
N LYS A 12 -40.78 11.27 18.40
CA LYS A 12 -39.91 12.45 18.61
C LYS A 12 -38.56 12.07 19.24
N PRO A 13 -37.49 12.84 19.02
CA PRO A 13 -36.22 12.65 19.73
C PRO A 13 -36.41 12.93 21.23
N ALA A 14 -35.98 12.00 22.09
CA ALA A 14 -36.02 12.20 23.53
C ALA A 14 -35.13 13.37 23.96
N ALA A 15 -35.69 14.30 24.74
CA ALA A 15 -34.93 15.41 25.32
C ALA A 15 -33.92 14.88 26.36
N VAL A 16 -32.68 15.36 26.28
CA VAL A 16 -31.61 15.05 27.22
C VAL A 16 -31.95 15.65 28.58
N ALA A 17 -32.16 14.81 29.59
CA ALA A 17 -32.33 15.25 30.97
C ALA A 17 -31.00 15.78 31.53
N THR A 18 -31.03 16.98 32.10
CA THR A 18 -29.92 17.59 32.85
C THR A 18 -29.59 16.74 34.10
N PRO A 19 -28.31 16.48 34.39
CA PRO A 19 -27.94 15.74 35.59
C PRO A 19 -28.13 16.60 36.85
N ALA A 20 -28.69 16.00 37.90
CA ALA A 20 -28.81 16.59 39.23
C ALA A 20 -27.42 16.79 39.89
N PRO A 21 -27.25 17.80 40.75
CA PRO A 21 -25.97 18.10 41.38
C PRO A 21 -25.56 17.04 42.40
N ALA A 22 -24.26 16.75 42.45
CA ALA A 22 -23.64 15.72 43.27
C ALA A 22 -23.83 15.96 44.78
N ALA A 23 -24.21 14.90 45.50
CA ALA A 23 -24.20 14.84 46.96
C ALA A 23 -22.76 14.77 47.50
N GLN A 24 -22.50 15.51 48.58
CA GLN A 24 -21.20 15.57 49.27
C GLN A 24 -20.77 14.21 49.85
N PRO A 25 -19.46 13.90 49.87
CA PRO A 25 -18.95 12.67 50.49
C PRO A 25 -18.90 12.78 52.02
N ALA A 26 -19.31 11.71 52.69
CA ALA A 26 -19.15 11.50 54.13
C ALA A 26 -17.67 11.26 54.53
N PRO A 27 -17.26 11.62 55.76
CA PRO A 27 -15.86 11.65 56.15
C PRO A 27 -15.26 10.25 56.41
N ALA A 28 -13.94 10.18 56.22
CA ALA A 28 -13.11 8.98 56.23
C ALA A 28 -13.00 8.29 57.60
N VAL A 29 -13.01 6.95 57.57
CA VAL A 29 -12.66 6.09 58.70
C VAL A 29 -11.23 5.58 58.50
N THR A 30 -10.37 5.83 59.48
CA THR A 30 -8.98 5.37 59.57
C THR A 30 -8.89 3.88 59.90
N PRO A 31 -8.05 3.09 59.22
CA PRO A 31 -7.64 1.78 59.72
C PRO A 31 -6.33 1.86 60.52
N ALA A 32 -6.28 1.08 61.60
CA ALA A 32 -5.17 0.90 62.53
C ALA A 32 -3.97 0.14 61.91
N PRO A 33 -2.75 0.23 62.50
CA PRO A 33 -1.53 -0.26 61.88
C PRO A 33 -1.33 -1.77 62.11
N VAL A 34 -0.82 -2.47 61.09
CA VAL A 34 -0.36 -3.86 61.18
C VAL A 34 1.17 -3.90 61.12
N ALA A 35 1.73 -4.73 62.01
CA ALA A 35 3.12 -4.79 62.43
C ALA A 35 4.13 -5.26 61.37
N GLN A 36 5.38 -4.79 61.54
CA GLN A 36 6.59 -5.24 60.85
C GLN A 36 7.06 -6.62 61.33
N PRO A 37 7.68 -7.43 60.45
CA PRO A 37 8.71 -8.39 60.85
C PRO A 37 10.12 -7.83 60.64
N ALA A 38 10.99 -8.12 61.61
CA ALA A 38 12.40 -7.76 61.71
C ALA A 38 13.33 -8.66 60.84
N PRO A 39 14.62 -8.31 60.67
CA PRO A 39 15.46 -8.78 59.56
C PRO A 39 16.34 -9.99 59.91
N ALA A 40 16.72 -10.74 58.89
CA ALA A 40 17.88 -11.63 58.86
C ALA A 40 18.48 -11.53 57.44
N ALA A 41 19.77 -11.67 57.15
CA ALA A 41 21.04 -11.67 57.87
C ALA A 41 22.07 -11.81 56.72
N THR A 42 23.16 -11.07 56.80
CA THR A 42 24.23 -10.92 55.79
C THR A 42 24.99 -12.21 55.48
N LEU A 43 25.26 -12.44 54.19
CA LEU A 43 26.45 -13.14 53.69
C LEU A 43 26.98 -12.43 52.43
N GLN A 44 28.19 -11.88 52.56
CA GLN A 44 29.19 -11.65 51.50
C GLN A 44 30.41 -12.56 51.84
N PRO A 45 31.47 -12.74 51.01
CA PRO A 45 31.78 -12.15 49.70
C PRO A 45 32.33 -13.16 48.65
N SER A 46 32.50 -12.73 47.39
CA SER A 46 33.74 -12.96 46.64
C SER A 46 33.74 -12.08 45.36
N VAL A 47 34.77 -11.24 45.26
CA VAL A 47 35.09 -10.34 44.15
C VAL A 47 36.31 -10.91 43.44
N GLU A 48 36.27 -11.05 42.11
CA GLU A 48 37.40 -10.95 41.17
C GLU A 48 36.86 -10.86 39.71
N PRO A 49 37.65 -10.43 38.71
CA PRO A 49 37.33 -9.23 37.93
C PRO A 49 36.78 -9.49 36.50
N GLN A 50 36.17 -8.42 35.99
CA GLN A 50 35.69 -8.02 34.65
C GLN A 50 36.05 -8.84 33.38
N PRO A 51 35.27 -8.64 32.28
CA PRO A 51 35.76 -7.67 31.31
C PRO A 51 34.70 -6.64 30.85
N GLU A 52 35.20 -5.45 30.57
CA GLU A 52 34.53 -4.33 29.92
C GLU A 52 33.84 -4.76 28.61
N LEU A 53 32.55 -4.48 28.50
CA LEU A 53 31.84 -4.50 27.22
C LEU A 53 32.23 -3.24 26.45
N ALA A 54 33.23 -3.40 25.58
CA ALA A 54 33.57 -2.44 24.57
C ALA A 54 32.32 -2.05 23.75
N THR A 55 31.95 -0.78 23.83
CA THR A 55 30.98 -0.14 22.96
C THR A 55 31.56 -0.10 21.54
N SER A 56 31.04 -0.96 20.66
CA SER A 56 31.29 -0.88 19.22
C SER A 56 29.95 -0.70 18.51
N SER A 57 29.49 0.55 18.45
CA SER A 57 28.41 0.95 17.55
C SER A 57 28.93 0.92 16.11
N ALA A 58 28.58 -0.12 15.36
CA ALA A 58 28.79 -0.13 13.92
C ALA A 58 27.90 0.96 13.29
N ARG A 59 28.53 2.06 12.85
CA ARG A 59 27.88 3.07 12.01
C ARG A 59 27.83 2.54 10.59
N VAL A 60 26.63 2.33 10.06
CA VAL A 60 26.42 2.04 8.65
C VAL A 60 26.35 3.38 7.92
N VAL A 61 27.42 3.75 7.23
CA VAL A 61 27.48 4.93 6.37
C VAL A 61 27.09 4.47 4.97
N ALA A 62 26.03 5.05 4.41
CA ALA A 62 25.57 4.76 3.05
C ALA A 62 26.46 5.49 2.03
N GLU A 63 27.61 4.91 1.72
CA GLU A 63 28.47 5.33 0.61
C GLU A 63 28.56 4.20 -0.40
N ASN A 64 28.27 4.52 -1.67
CA ASN A 64 28.40 3.71 -2.89
C ASN A 64 27.11 3.01 -3.38
N ILE A 65 26.41 3.74 -4.25
CA ILE A 65 25.42 3.24 -5.20
C ILE A 65 26.14 3.11 -6.55
N GLU A 66 26.37 1.89 -7.04
CA GLU A 66 26.69 1.65 -8.46
C GLU A 66 26.02 0.36 -8.99
N ALA A 67 25.85 0.32 -10.31
CA ALA A 67 24.80 -0.37 -11.07
C ALA A 67 24.89 -1.92 -11.09
N PRO A 68 23.73 -2.62 -11.22
CA PRO A 68 23.68 -4.08 -11.19
C PRO A 68 24.04 -4.69 -12.54
N ASN A 69 24.68 -5.86 -12.52
CA ASN A 69 24.82 -6.71 -13.69
C ASN A 69 24.50 -8.18 -13.40
N ALA A 70 24.02 -8.83 -14.46
CA ALA A 70 23.23 -10.05 -14.53
C ALA A 70 23.99 -11.35 -14.24
N ASP A 71 23.40 -12.24 -13.44
CA ASP A 71 23.04 -13.61 -13.84
C ASP A 71 22.52 -14.40 -12.64
N ALA A 72 21.21 -14.60 -12.57
CA ALA A 72 20.63 -15.68 -11.81
C ALA A 72 19.38 -16.17 -12.56
N LEU A 73 19.45 -17.40 -13.07
CA LEU A 73 18.46 -18.48 -12.90
C LEU A 73 18.36 -19.38 -14.14
N ALA A 74 18.63 -20.67 -13.93
CA ALA A 74 18.12 -21.75 -14.76
C ALA A 74 17.49 -22.79 -13.80
N THR A 75 16.18 -22.75 -13.57
CA THR A 75 15.07 -23.37 -14.33
C THR A 75 14.83 -24.86 -14.03
N SER A 76 13.78 -25.08 -13.21
CA SER A 76 12.51 -25.70 -13.62
C SER A 76 12.40 -27.24 -13.85
N PRO A 77 11.17 -27.78 -13.90
CA PRO A 77 10.75 -28.91 -13.08
C PRO A 77 10.28 -30.06 -14.00
N THR A 78 10.05 -31.26 -13.48
CA THR A 78 9.19 -32.20 -14.22
C THR A 78 8.43 -33.16 -13.31
N ALA A 79 7.11 -33.15 -13.53
CA ALA A 79 6.18 -34.27 -13.45
C ALA A 79 5.57 -34.64 -12.06
N PRO A 80 4.53 -35.50 -12.01
CA PRO A 80 3.12 -35.19 -12.30
C PRO A 80 2.18 -35.52 -11.10
N VAL A 81 0.91 -35.14 -11.21
CA VAL A 81 -0.12 -35.21 -10.15
C VAL A 81 -0.79 -36.58 -10.05
N GLU A 82 -0.85 -37.18 -8.86
CA GLU A 82 -1.70 -38.35 -8.54
C GLU A 82 -2.55 -38.19 -7.26
N LYS A 83 -3.66 -38.95 -7.26
CA LYS A 83 -4.82 -38.95 -6.33
C LYS A 83 -4.45 -38.98 -4.84
N ARG A 84 -5.22 -38.25 -4.01
CA ARG A 84 -5.00 -38.13 -2.54
C ARG A 84 -5.96 -39.01 -1.71
N GLU A 85 -5.38 -39.80 -0.82
CA GLU A 85 -6.01 -40.36 0.39
C GLU A 85 -6.11 -39.30 1.52
N SER A 86 -6.87 -39.60 2.57
CA SER A 86 -7.25 -38.67 3.65
C SER A 86 -6.06 -38.23 4.54
N LEU A 87 -6.18 -37.03 5.13
CA LEU A 87 -5.12 -36.31 5.87
C LEU A 87 -4.72 -36.91 7.24
N ALA A 88 -5.47 -37.87 7.78
CA ALA A 88 -5.25 -38.38 9.15
C ALA A 88 -4.28 -39.56 9.24
N GLU A 89 -3.98 -40.25 8.13
CA GLU A 89 -3.27 -41.54 8.13
C GLU A 89 -1.83 -41.47 7.60
N ARG A 90 -1.24 -40.28 7.45
CA ARG A 90 0.16 -40.16 7.00
C ARG A 90 1.12 -40.03 8.19
N PRO A 91 2.06 -40.98 8.39
CA PRO A 91 3.26 -40.67 9.17
C PRO A 91 4.02 -39.54 8.46
N GLU A 92 4.73 -38.69 9.22
CA GLU A 92 5.54 -37.59 8.69
C GLU A 92 6.33 -38.08 7.47
N ARG A 93 5.98 -37.58 6.28
CA ARG A 93 6.68 -37.96 5.06
C ARG A 93 8.12 -37.46 5.19
N ALA A 94 9.07 -38.38 5.17
CA ALA A 94 10.43 -38.04 4.75
C ALA A 94 10.34 -37.42 3.35
N GLY A 95 10.63 -36.12 3.25
CA GLY A 95 10.60 -35.38 1.98
C GLY A 95 9.50 -34.31 1.80
N TYR A 96 8.79 -33.85 2.85
CA TYR A 96 8.23 -32.48 2.79
C TYR A 96 9.39 -31.49 2.93
N GLN A 97 9.97 -31.11 1.78
CA GLN A 97 10.82 -29.93 1.69
C GLN A 97 9.92 -28.78 1.24
N GLY A 98 9.17 -28.20 2.18
CA GLY A 98 8.82 -26.79 1.99
C GLY A 98 10.16 -26.06 1.93
N GLU A 99 10.48 -25.43 0.79
CA GLU A 99 11.49 -24.36 0.77
C GLU A 99 11.25 -23.55 2.03
N HIS A 100 12.26 -23.47 2.91
CA HIS A 100 12.04 -23.00 4.28
C HIS A 100 11.35 -21.64 4.16
N CYS A 101 10.17 -21.42 4.75
CA CYS A 101 9.41 -20.17 4.53
C CYS A 101 10.25 -18.90 4.81
N HIS A 102 11.34 -19.02 5.58
CA HIS A 102 12.38 -18.00 5.84
C HIS A 102 13.36 -17.74 4.67
N GLU A 103 13.45 -18.64 3.69
CA GLU A 103 14.18 -18.48 2.42
C GLU A 103 13.39 -17.63 1.41
N LYS A 104 12.06 -17.52 1.57
CA LYS A 104 11.18 -16.73 0.68
C LYS A 104 11.33 -15.21 0.82
N LYS A 105 12.34 -14.74 1.57
CA LYS A 105 12.70 -13.33 1.68
C LYS A 105 11.53 -12.45 2.18
N LEU A 106 10.75 -12.95 3.14
CA LEU A 106 9.51 -12.29 3.62
C LEU A 106 9.65 -11.56 4.97
N ARG A 107 10.77 -11.72 5.67
CA ARG A 107 10.98 -11.21 7.04
C ARG A 107 11.96 -10.06 7.07
N TYR A 108 11.50 -8.90 7.52
CA TYR A 108 12.30 -7.69 7.64
C TYR A 108 12.21 -7.10 9.05
N VAL A 109 13.28 -6.47 9.52
CA VAL A 109 13.37 -5.84 10.85
C VAL A 109 13.58 -4.33 10.69
N PRO A 110 12.78 -3.48 11.38
CA PRO A 110 13.04 -2.04 11.42
C PRO A 110 14.44 -1.76 11.96
N THR A 111 15.24 -1.03 11.18
CA THR A 111 16.61 -0.68 11.50
C THR A 111 16.80 0.81 11.31
N VAL A 112 17.41 1.46 12.29
CA VAL A 112 17.79 2.88 12.18
C VAL A 112 19.01 2.99 11.29
N ALA A 113 18.93 3.87 10.29
CA ALA A 113 20.03 4.17 9.38
C ALA A 113 20.36 5.66 9.43
N ASP A 114 21.65 5.99 9.32
CA ASP A 114 22.07 7.36 9.13
C ASP A 114 21.54 7.87 7.77
N ALA A 115 21.09 9.12 7.75
CA ALA A 115 20.36 9.72 6.66
C ALA A 115 20.93 11.09 6.31
N PRO A 116 22.20 11.18 5.86
CA PRO A 116 22.76 12.45 5.41
C PRO A 116 21.93 13.01 4.24
N LEU A 117 21.90 14.34 4.13
CA LEU A 117 21.31 15.03 3.00
C LEU A 117 22.35 15.09 1.88
N ALA A 118 22.11 14.36 0.79
CA ALA A 118 22.95 14.42 -0.41
C ALA A 118 22.83 15.79 -1.10
N GLN A 119 21.63 16.38 -1.11
CA GLN A 119 21.35 17.70 -1.64
C GLN A 119 20.31 18.40 -0.76
N ARG A 120 20.54 19.69 -0.47
CA ARG A 120 19.57 20.53 0.24
C ARG A 120 18.58 21.13 -0.76
N GLN A 121 17.30 21.08 -0.40
CA GLN A 121 16.23 21.72 -1.17
C GLN A 121 16.18 23.22 -0.88
N GLU A 122 15.64 24.01 -1.80
CA GLU A 122 15.41 25.46 -1.62
C GLU A 122 13.92 25.77 -1.71
N ARG A 123 13.17 25.41 -0.67
CA ARG A 123 11.74 25.73 -0.57
C ARG A 123 11.51 27.13 -0.05
N ARG A 124 10.35 27.69 -0.35
CA ARG A 124 10.01 29.09 -0.02
C ARG A 124 8.78 29.17 0.85
N LEU A 125 8.85 29.95 1.92
CA LEU A 125 7.71 30.32 2.74
C LEU A 125 7.24 31.73 2.38
N SER A 126 5.92 31.93 2.34
CA SER A 126 5.31 33.24 2.16
C SER A 126 5.25 34.00 3.48
N LYS A 127 5.60 35.29 3.44
CA LYS A 127 5.45 36.21 4.59
C LYS A 127 3.98 36.54 4.90
N ASP A 128 3.09 36.30 3.94
CA ASP A 128 1.68 36.68 4.05
C ASP A 128 0.77 35.56 4.55
N ARG A 129 1.29 34.33 4.62
CA ARG A 129 0.56 33.12 5.01
C ARG A 129 0.94 32.67 6.42
N THR A 130 0.01 32.00 7.09
CA THR A 130 0.13 31.71 8.53
C THR A 130 0.56 30.27 8.80
N VAL A 131 1.59 30.08 9.62
CA VAL A 131 1.98 28.78 10.18
C VAL A 131 1.22 28.51 11.48
N LEU A 132 0.52 27.38 11.56
CA LEU A 132 -0.27 27.00 12.72
C LEU A 132 0.54 26.10 13.65
N ILE A 133 0.69 26.49 14.91
CA ILE A 133 1.48 25.77 15.91
C ILE A 133 0.53 25.13 16.93
N PHE A 134 0.55 23.80 17.04
CA PHE A 134 -0.27 23.03 17.99
C PHE A 134 0.61 22.55 19.13
N ALA A 135 0.49 23.13 20.33
CA ALA A 135 1.42 22.87 21.42
C ALA A 135 0.82 23.13 22.82
N ASP A 136 1.24 22.35 23.81
CA ASP A 136 0.85 22.49 25.23
C ASP A 136 2.06 22.65 26.16
N ASN A 137 3.13 23.27 25.66
CA ASN A 137 4.34 23.53 26.42
C ASN A 137 4.83 24.94 26.11
N SER A 138 5.01 25.75 27.16
CA SER A 138 5.36 27.16 27.02
C SER A 138 6.73 27.40 26.38
N GLN A 139 7.71 26.53 26.63
CA GLN A 139 9.04 26.64 26.05
C GLN A 139 9.02 26.28 24.56
N LEU A 140 8.33 25.22 24.17
CA LEU A 140 8.13 24.87 22.76
C LEU A 140 7.36 25.96 22.00
N ILE A 141 6.30 26.50 22.59
CA ILE A 141 5.56 27.62 21.97
C ILE A 141 6.50 28.79 21.73
N LYS A 142 7.30 29.18 22.74
CA LYS A 142 8.23 30.30 22.61
C LYS A 142 9.26 30.06 21.50
N ALA A 143 9.90 28.89 21.49
CA ALA A 143 10.92 28.52 20.50
C ALA A 143 10.40 28.61 19.05
N TYR A 144 9.25 28.00 18.77
CA TYR A 144 8.67 28.03 17.41
C TYR A 144 8.14 29.42 17.01
N GLN A 145 7.70 30.22 17.98
CA GLN A 145 7.35 31.62 17.71
C GLN A 145 8.57 32.47 17.34
N GLU A 146 9.71 32.24 17.99
CA GLU A 146 10.98 32.92 17.67
C GLU A 146 11.49 32.49 16.29
N GLU A 147 11.49 31.19 16.00
CA GLU A 147 11.85 30.66 14.67
C GLU A 147 10.96 31.22 13.55
N CYS A 148 9.63 31.28 13.76
CA CYS A 148 8.73 31.87 12.77
C CYS A 148 9.01 33.37 12.54
N LYS A 149 9.40 34.12 13.58
CA LYS A 149 9.78 35.54 13.44
C LYS A 149 11.07 35.70 12.66
N GLU A 150 12.06 34.85 12.91
CA GLU A 150 13.33 34.86 12.20
C GLU A 150 13.14 34.56 10.70
N LEU A 151 12.28 33.59 10.38
CA LEU A 151 11.88 33.27 9.01
C LEU A 151 10.94 34.33 8.38
N GLY A 152 10.44 35.28 9.18
CA GLY A 152 9.56 36.36 8.72
C GLY A 152 8.16 35.88 8.31
N VAL A 153 7.68 34.78 8.88
CA VAL A 153 6.36 34.19 8.59
C VAL A 153 5.35 34.49 9.70
N LYS A 154 4.07 34.61 9.33
CA LYS A 154 2.99 34.74 10.33
C LYS A 154 2.80 33.42 11.05
N TYR A 155 2.35 33.48 12.29
CA TYR A 155 2.04 32.30 13.07
C TYR A 155 0.80 32.48 13.94
N HIS A 156 0.14 31.37 14.25
CA HIS A 156 -0.94 31.30 15.23
C HIS A 156 -0.80 30.05 16.09
N VAL A 157 -1.06 30.17 17.39
CA VAL A 157 -0.86 29.08 18.35
C VAL A 157 -2.19 28.51 18.82
N PHE A 158 -2.31 27.19 18.80
CA PHE A 158 -3.40 26.46 19.44
C PHE A 158 -2.85 25.73 20.67
N THR A 159 -3.40 26.01 21.85
CA THR A 159 -2.87 25.52 23.12
C THR A 159 -3.92 25.42 24.21
N THR A 160 -3.71 24.58 25.22
CA THR A 160 -4.48 24.56 26.47
C THR A 160 -3.99 25.60 27.48
N LEU A 161 -2.81 26.19 27.27
CA LEU A 161 -2.19 27.12 28.20
C LEU A 161 -2.88 28.48 28.18
N LYS A 162 -3.39 28.92 29.34
CA LYS A 162 -4.01 30.24 29.49
C LYS A 162 -3.01 31.34 29.13
N THR A 163 -3.41 32.25 28.25
CA THR A 163 -2.59 33.38 27.81
C THR A 163 -3.45 34.60 27.47
N ARG A 164 -2.83 35.78 27.43
CA ARG A 164 -3.42 37.04 26.94
C ARG A 164 -2.99 37.38 25.50
N SER A 165 -2.20 36.50 24.87
CA SER A 165 -1.75 36.65 23.48
C SER A 165 -2.93 36.66 22.52
N LYS A 166 -2.95 37.60 21.56
CA LYS A 166 -3.98 37.68 20.53
C LYS A 166 -3.80 36.66 19.40
N ASN A 167 -2.59 36.13 19.20
CA ASN A 167 -2.28 35.12 18.18
C ASN A 167 -2.38 33.70 18.78
N THR A 168 -3.37 33.48 19.62
CA THR A 168 -3.52 32.21 20.34
C THR A 168 -4.99 31.86 20.54
N THR A 169 -5.34 30.61 20.24
CA THR A 169 -6.65 30.02 20.55
C THR A 169 -6.49 28.99 21.66
N ILE A 170 -7.33 29.12 22.69
CA ILE A 170 -7.39 28.16 23.79
C ILE A 170 -8.21 26.95 23.35
N MET A 171 -7.64 25.76 23.54
CA MET A 171 -8.18 24.51 23.03
C MET A 171 -8.54 23.55 24.16
N ASN A 172 -9.48 22.66 23.86
CA ASN A 172 -9.77 21.47 24.63
C ASN A 172 -9.50 20.23 23.78
N TRP A 173 -8.29 19.69 23.87
CA TRP A 173 -7.90 18.49 23.12
C TRP A 173 -8.62 17.22 23.54
N GLU A 174 -9.33 17.23 24.67
CA GLU A 174 -10.04 16.06 25.18
C GLU A 174 -11.44 15.94 24.57
N SER A 175 -11.84 16.89 23.73
CA SER A 175 -13.13 16.92 23.02
C SER A 175 -12.92 17.10 21.52
N TYR A 176 -13.38 16.12 20.74
CA TYR A 176 -13.35 16.19 19.28
C TYR A 176 -14.18 17.38 18.78
N GLU A 177 -15.40 17.52 19.31
CA GLU A 177 -16.38 18.51 18.88
C GLU A 177 -15.91 19.93 19.18
N GLU A 178 -15.35 20.17 20.37
CA GLU A 178 -14.81 21.49 20.73
C GLU A 178 -13.55 21.82 19.93
N THR A 179 -12.67 20.82 19.71
CA THR A 179 -11.49 21.00 18.85
C THR A 179 -11.90 21.34 17.42
N GLU A 180 -12.84 20.60 16.85
CA GLU A 180 -13.32 20.85 15.49
C GLU A 180 -14.02 22.21 15.35
N ALA A 181 -14.85 22.59 16.32
CA ALA A 181 -15.51 23.89 16.32
C ALA A 181 -14.49 25.04 16.37
N ALA A 182 -13.49 24.96 17.25
CA ALA A 182 -12.47 25.99 17.38
C ALA A 182 -11.58 26.12 16.14
N LEU A 183 -11.17 25.00 15.53
CA LEU A 183 -10.39 25.02 14.29
C LEU A 183 -11.21 25.57 13.11
N LYS A 184 -12.49 25.19 12.99
CA LYS A 184 -13.38 25.74 11.96
C LYS A 184 -13.64 27.24 12.15
N ALA A 185 -13.80 27.71 13.38
CA ALA A 185 -13.94 29.14 13.67
C ALA A 185 -12.70 29.91 13.22
N TYR A 186 -11.51 29.42 13.57
CA TYR A 186 -10.27 30.05 13.13
C TYR A 186 -10.09 30.01 11.60
N ALA A 187 -10.46 28.92 10.93
CA ALA A 187 -10.40 28.84 9.47
C ALA A 187 -11.30 29.87 8.75
N GLN A 188 -12.35 30.37 9.42
CA GLN A 188 -13.16 31.48 8.92
C GLN A 188 -12.50 32.84 9.14
N GLU A 189 -11.67 32.97 10.18
CA GLU A 189 -10.90 34.18 10.48
C GLU A 189 -9.67 34.33 9.57
N ASP A 190 -8.88 33.26 9.41
CA ASP A 190 -7.71 33.21 8.53
C ASP A 190 -7.69 31.93 7.67
N PRO A 191 -8.11 31.99 6.40
CA PRO A 191 -8.03 30.87 5.48
C PRO A 191 -6.63 30.70 4.84
N ASN A 192 -5.72 31.67 5.01
CA ASN A 192 -4.46 31.76 4.26
C ASN A 192 -3.32 31.02 4.95
N ILE A 193 -3.51 29.71 5.16
CA ILE A 193 -2.57 28.87 5.90
C ILE A 193 -1.34 28.55 5.05
N GLN A 194 -0.16 28.58 5.65
CA GLN A 194 1.11 28.19 5.02
C GLN A 194 1.49 26.76 5.38
N GLY A 195 1.30 26.39 6.64
CA GLY A 195 1.66 25.08 7.13
C GLY A 195 1.23 24.84 8.57
N ILE A 196 1.40 23.59 9.01
CA ILE A 196 1.07 23.14 10.37
C ILE A 196 2.34 22.61 11.03
N VAL A 197 2.62 23.05 12.25
CA VAL A 197 3.63 22.48 13.13
C VAL A 197 2.91 21.85 14.32
N TYR A 198 2.99 20.52 14.43
CA TYR A 198 2.26 19.74 15.41
C TYR A 198 3.18 19.18 16.48
N LEU A 199 3.10 19.74 17.70
CA LEU A 199 4.03 19.48 18.80
C LEU A 199 3.42 18.69 19.96
N LEU A 200 2.13 18.32 19.90
CA LEU A 200 1.50 17.50 20.94
C LEU A 200 2.14 16.11 21.05
N GLY A 201 2.75 15.60 19.96
CA GLY A 201 3.55 14.37 19.96
C GLY A 201 4.84 14.46 20.81
N ALA A 202 5.39 15.65 20.97
CA ALA A 202 6.60 15.91 21.75
C ALA A 202 6.32 16.15 23.25
N THR A 203 5.04 16.22 23.63
CA THR A 203 4.57 16.42 25.01
C THR A 203 3.69 15.27 25.49
N VAL A 204 3.74 14.12 24.80
CA VAL A 204 3.08 12.90 25.23
C VAL A 204 3.56 12.52 26.63
N LYS A 205 2.60 12.26 27.52
CA LYS A 205 2.89 11.89 28.91
C LYS A 205 3.38 10.45 28.98
N LYS A 206 4.06 10.13 30.09
CA LYS A 206 4.49 8.77 30.41
C LYS A 206 3.32 7.78 30.30
N PHE A 207 3.63 6.56 29.86
CA PHE A 207 2.66 5.48 29.74
C PHE A 207 1.97 5.19 31.07
N ASP A 208 0.64 5.09 31.05
CA ASP A 208 -0.17 4.60 32.16
C ASP A 208 -1.23 3.65 31.62
N LYS A 209 -1.11 2.38 31.97
CA LYS A 209 -2.04 1.31 31.56
C LYS A 209 -3.49 1.52 32.02
N LYS A 210 -3.77 2.48 32.90
CA LYS A 210 -5.13 2.87 33.32
C LYS A 210 -5.75 3.89 32.39
N LEU A 211 -4.95 4.61 31.60
CA LEU A 211 -5.47 5.57 30.63
C LEU A 211 -6.09 4.81 29.46
N SER A 212 -7.18 5.37 28.95
CA SER A 212 -7.89 4.81 27.81
C SER A 212 -7.16 5.19 26.52
N PRO A 213 -6.73 4.22 25.68
CA PRO A 213 -6.14 4.54 24.38
C PRO A 213 -7.05 5.41 23.52
N HIS A 214 -8.38 5.24 23.64
CA HIS A 214 -9.37 6.10 22.99
C HIS A 214 -9.19 7.58 23.37
N ASN A 215 -9.08 7.88 24.67
CA ASN A 215 -8.95 9.25 25.15
C ASN A 215 -7.60 9.85 24.74
N GLU A 216 -6.55 9.03 24.73
CA GLU A 216 -5.24 9.47 24.25
C GLU A 216 -5.24 9.73 22.74
N LEU A 217 -5.97 8.95 21.95
CA LEU A 217 -6.18 9.22 20.51
C LEU A 217 -6.89 10.55 20.30
N THR A 218 -7.99 10.79 21.02
CA THR A 218 -8.74 12.05 21.01
C THR A 218 -7.82 13.24 21.27
N LYS A 219 -6.87 13.08 22.21
CA LYS A 219 -5.96 14.14 22.63
C LYS A 219 -4.77 14.37 21.70
N TYR A 220 -4.12 13.30 21.25
CA TYR A 220 -2.79 13.38 20.62
C TYR A 220 -2.79 13.14 19.11
N VAL A 221 -3.87 12.63 18.52
CA VAL A 221 -3.92 12.29 17.09
C VAL A 221 -5.07 12.99 16.39
N MET A 222 -6.27 12.97 16.99
CA MET A 222 -7.45 13.57 16.37
C MET A 222 -7.33 15.07 16.09
N PRO A 223 -6.62 15.90 16.88
CA PRO A 223 -6.44 17.31 16.54
C PRO A 223 -5.67 17.51 15.23
N LEU A 224 -4.67 16.67 14.93
CA LEU A 224 -3.96 16.71 13.65
C LEU A 224 -4.89 16.27 12.50
N PHE A 225 -5.63 15.18 12.68
CA PHE A 225 -6.63 14.72 11.71
C PHE A 225 -7.64 15.82 11.37
N ILE A 226 -8.18 16.52 12.38
CA ILE A 226 -9.12 17.62 12.18
C ILE A 226 -8.44 18.78 11.47
N ALA A 227 -7.24 19.19 11.91
CA ALA A 227 -6.52 20.33 11.34
C ALA A 227 -6.25 20.14 9.83
N LEU A 228 -5.77 18.96 9.43
CA LEU A 228 -5.48 18.65 8.02
C LEU A 228 -6.75 18.66 7.14
N ARG A 229 -7.92 18.35 7.70
CA ARG A 229 -9.22 18.45 7.01
C ARG A 229 -9.72 19.88 6.93
N VAL A 230 -9.69 20.60 8.04
CA VAL A 230 -10.21 21.96 8.16
C VAL A 230 -9.40 22.92 7.29
N PHE A 231 -8.07 22.79 7.29
CA PHE A 231 -7.16 23.69 6.59
C PHE A 231 -6.74 23.19 5.20
N GLU A 232 -7.44 22.19 4.63
CA GLU A 232 -7.14 21.61 3.31
C GLU A 232 -6.87 22.66 2.24
N LYS A 233 -7.81 23.60 2.05
CA LYS A 233 -7.70 24.65 1.03
C LYS A 233 -6.52 25.58 1.30
N GLY A 234 -6.27 25.87 2.58
CA GLY A 234 -5.14 26.67 3.01
C GLY A 234 -3.82 25.96 2.73
N LEU A 235 -3.76 24.64 2.85
CA LEU A 235 -2.55 23.85 2.59
C LEU A 235 -2.28 23.58 1.10
N ALA A 236 -3.04 24.13 0.16
CA ALA A 236 -2.71 23.97 -1.26
C ALA A 236 -1.43 24.73 -1.63
N ASN A 237 -0.51 24.05 -2.33
CA ASN A 237 0.68 24.66 -2.90
C ASN A 237 0.32 25.76 -3.90
N ARG A 238 1.20 26.75 -3.96
CA ARG A 238 1.12 27.86 -4.92
C ARG A 238 2.45 28.00 -5.63
N THR A 239 2.46 28.68 -6.77
CA THR A 239 3.68 28.93 -7.54
C THR A 239 4.71 29.77 -6.77
N ASP A 240 4.28 30.53 -5.77
CA ASP A 240 5.11 31.46 -4.99
C ASP A 240 5.58 30.92 -3.63
N ALA A 241 4.97 29.85 -3.10
CA ALA A 241 5.34 29.29 -1.80
C ALA A 241 4.92 27.83 -1.63
N ASP A 242 5.80 27.05 -1.02
CA ASP A 242 5.59 25.66 -0.63
C ASP A 242 4.79 25.58 0.66
N THR A 243 3.86 24.64 0.76
CA THR A 243 3.11 24.35 1.98
C THR A 243 3.59 23.08 2.66
N PHE A 244 3.33 22.97 3.96
CA PHE A 244 3.82 21.82 4.72
C PHE A 244 2.95 21.46 5.91
N PHE A 245 3.12 20.25 6.41
CA PHE A 245 2.88 19.97 7.82
C PHE A 245 4.04 19.17 8.42
N ALA A 246 4.45 19.56 9.61
CA ALA A 246 5.51 18.93 10.39
C ALA A 246 4.93 18.39 11.70
N VAL A 247 5.26 17.16 12.05
CA VAL A 247 4.81 16.46 13.25
C VAL A 247 6.03 16.07 14.05
N ASN A 248 6.07 16.46 15.33
CA ASN A 248 7.20 16.19 16.19
C ASN A 248 6.84 15.24 17.33
N THR A 249 7.68 14.25 17.53
CA THR A 249 7.73 13.39 18.71
C THR A 249 9.05 13.61 19.45
N LYS A 250 9.08 13.22 20.73
CA LYS A 250 10.27 13.34 21.57
C LYS A 250 10.44 12.08 22.40
N ILE A 251 10.95 11.03 21.77
CA ILE A 251 11.12 9.70 22.35
C ILE A 251 12.60 9.41 22.60
N ASP A 252 13.36 9.15 21.55
CA ASP A 252 14.78 8.76 21.62
C ASP A 252 15.60 9.24 20.41
N GLY A 253 15.01 10.14 19.60
CA GLY A 253 15.58 10.58 18.35
C GLY A 253 15.49 9.55 17.22
N ASN A 254 14.84 8.40 17.41
CA ASN A 254 14.65 7.33 16.43
C ASN A 254 13.34 6.56 16.64
N PHE A 255 12.25 7.24 17.01
CA PHE A 255 10.91 6.67 17.09
C PHE A 255 10.77 5.51 18.09
N GLY A 256 11.63 5.44 19.12
CA GLY A 256 11.61 4.42 20.16
C GLY A 256 12.39 3.14 19.82
N TYR A 257 13.11 3.07 18.70
CA TYR A 257 13.87 1.87 18.32
C TYR A 257 15.24 1.74 19.04
N PHE A 258 15.69 2.77 19.75
CA PHE A 258 16.94 2.77 20.51
C PHE A 258 16.72 2.68 22.02
N THR A 259 15.73 3.39 22.54
CA THR A 259 15.49 3.48 23.99
C THR A 259 15.18 2.11 24.60
N LYS A 260 15.68 1.91 25.82
CA LYS A 260 15.32 0.80 26.70
C LYS A 260 14.28 1.19 27.74
N ASP A 261 13.89 2.46 27.77
CA ASP A 261 12.86 2.96 28.66
C ASP A 261 11.47 2.69 28.10
N GLU A 262 10.51 2.50 29.00
CA GLU A 262 9.10 2.48 28.62
C GLU A 262 8.65 3.85 28.11
N PHE A 263 7.81 3.85 27.08
CA PHE A 263 7.19 5.07 26.56
C PHE A 263 5.74 4.80 26.19
N ASN A 264 4.97 5.89 26.03
CA ASN A 264 3.56 5.80 25.74
C ASN A 264 3.31 5.43 24.27
N PRO A 265 2.66 4.28 23.97
CA PRO A 265 2.44 3.82 22.61
C PRO A 265 1.57 4.73 21.74
N ILE A 266 0.87 5.73 22.30
CA ILE A 266 0.07 6.66 21.50
C ILE A 266 0.89 7.45 20.48
N VAL A 267 2.20 7.61 20.71
CA VAL A 267 3.13 8.16 19.70
C VAL A 267 3.15 7.32 18.42
N GLY A 268 2.94 6.01 18.51
CA GLY A 268 2.77 5.13 17.36
C GLY A 268 1.49 5.43 16.60
N ALA A 269 0.39 5.70 17.29
CA ALA A 269 -0.84 6.13 16.63
C ALA A 269 -0.63 7.41 15.82
N LEU A 270 0.09 8.39 16.37
CA LEU A 270 0.45 9.61 15.67
C LEU A 270 1.39 9.33 14.47
N CYS A 271 2.42 8.51 14.65
CA CYS A 271 3.37 8.16 13.59
C CYS A 271 2.69 7.42 12.44
N GLY A 272 2.01 6.31 12.73
CA GLY A 272 1.27 5.52 11.74
C GLY A 272 0.21 6.35 11.01
N GLY A 273 -0.60 7.13 11.73
CA GLY A 273 -1.56 8.05 11.12
C GLY A 273 -0.89 9.04 10.15
N THR A 274 0.26 9.59 10.55
CA THR A 274 1.05 10.54 9.75
C THR A 274 1.58 9.93 8.45
N THR A 275 1.96 8.65 8.43
CA THR A 275 2.36 7.96 7.18
C THR A 275 1.25 7.95 6.13
N CYS A 276 -0.01 7.79 6.55
CA CYS A 276 -1.18 7.90 5.67
C CYS A 276 -1.56 9.36 5.38
N PHE A 277 -1.54 10.24 6.39
CA PHE A 277 -1.86 11.65 6.22
C PHE A 277 -0.97 12.30 5.16
N ARG A 278 0.33 11.95 5.13
CA ARG A 278 1.24 12.41 4.07
C ARG A 278 0.68 12.12 2.68
N LYS A 279 0.22 10.89 2.43
CA LYS A 279 -0.26 10.48 1.12
C LYS A 279 -1.55 11.19 0.75
N ASP A 280 -2.55 11.16 1.64
CA ASP A 280 -3.86 11.79 1.44
C ASP A 280 -3.73 13.31 1.21
N VAL A 281 -2.87 13.97 1.99
CA VAL A 281 -2.69 15.42 1.93
C VAL A 281 -1.84 15.82 0.72
N TYR A 282 -0.75 15.11 0.43
CA TYR A 282 0.11 15.42 -0.71
C TYR A 282 -0.64 15.28 -2.03
N GLU A 283 -1.41 14.21 -2.23
CA GLU A 283 -2.19 14.02 -3.47
C GLU A 283 -3.22 15.13 -3.70
N ARG A 284 -3.75 15.73 -2.63
CA ARG A 284 -4.80 16.75 -2.74
C ARG A 284 -4.28 18.17 -2.75
N THR A 285 -3.17 18.43 -2.07
CA THR A 285 -2.68 19.80 -1.78
C THR A 285 -1.26 20.06 -2.25
N GLY A 286 -0.46 19.01 -2.47
CA GLY A 286 0.98 19.11 -2.70
C GLY A 286 1.81 19.43 -1.45
N ALA A 287 1.17 19.58 -0.27
CA ALA A 287 1.88 19.95 0.95
C ALA A 287 2.89 18.88 1.36
N ILE A 288 4.10 19.33 1.71
CA ILE A 288 5.20 18.47 2.11
C ILE A 288 5.01 18.06 3.56
N SER A 289 5.42 16.84 3.90
CA SER A 289 5.19 16.27 5.22
C SER A 289 6.49 15.88 5.89
N LYS A 290 6.67 16.26 7.15
CA LYS A 290 7.79 15.83 7.99
C LYS A 290 7.30 15.23 9.29
N LEU A 291 7.86 14.09 9.66
CA LEU A 291 7.64 13.44 10.94
C LEU A 291 9.00 13.28 11.61
N MET A 292 9.23 14.06 12.66
CA MET A 292 10.52 14.14 13.32
C MET A 292 10.48 13.58 14.73
N ASP A 293 11.46 12.74 15.08
CA ASP A 293 11.68 12.32 16.46
C ASP A 293 12.96 12.94 17.03
N PHE A 294 12.83 13.46 18.25
CA PHE A 294 13.89 14.13 18.98
C PHE A 294 14.29 13.36 20.24
N GLU A 295 15.54 13.51 20.66
CA GLU A 295 16.02 12.95 21.91
C GLU A 295 15.38 13.68 23.10
N PRO A 296 15.20 13.01 24.26
CA PRO A 296 14.68 13.65 25.47
C PRO A 296 15.46 14.89 25.89
N THR A 297 16.76 14.92 25.60
CA THR A 297 17.70 15.99 25.94
C THR A 297 17.66 17.17 24.95
N THR A 298 17.10 17.03 23.75
CA THR A 298 17.06 18.12 22.76
C THR A 298 16.27 19.32 23.28
N THR A 299 16.84 20.51 23.15
CA THR A 299 16.20 21.74 23.63
C THR A 299 15.05 22.17 22.70
N PRO A 300 14.05 22.91 23.21
CA PRO A 300 12.97 23.46 22.37
C PRO A 300 13.46 24.30 21.18
N ASP A 301 14.53 25.09 21.36
CA ASP A 301 15.10 25.95 20.31
C ASP A 301 15.74 25.10 19.20
N GLU A 302 16.53 24.08 19.57
CA GLU A 302 17.08 23.13 18.60
C GLU A 302 16.00 22.36 17.86
N MET A 303 14.89 21.99 18.53
CA MET A 303 13.75 21.34 17.88
C MET A 303 13.12 22.27 16.83
N ALA A 304 12.88 23.53 17.19
CA ALA A 304 12.31 24.53 16.28
C ALA A 304 13.16 24.72 15.03
N GLN A 305 14.46 24.98 15.24
CA GLN A 305 15.42 25.17 14.16
C GLN A 305 15.51 23.93 13.26
N LYS A 306 15.69 22.73 13.83
CA LYS A 306 15.81 21.50 13.04
C LYS A 306 14.53 21.15 12.28
N THR A 307 13.36 21.38 12.87
CA THR A 307 12.08 21.16 12.18
C THR A 307 11.93 22.08 10.98
N MET A 308 12.19 23.37 11.15
CA MET A 308 12.05 24.32 10.06
C MET A 308 13.15 24.16 9.00
N ASP A 309 14.38 23.81 9.40
CA ASP A 309 15.47 23.45 8.49
C ASP A 309 15.08 22.24 7.62
N GLU A 310 14.53 21.19 8.22
CA GLU A 310 14.11 19.98 7.51
C GLU A 310 12.91 20.27 6.57
N VAL A 311 11.99 21.15 6.98
CA VAL A 311 10.89 21.62 6.12
C VAL A 311 11.42 22.39 4.91
N LEU A 312 12.37 23.29 5.09
CA LEU A 312 12.89 24.14 4.02
C LEU A 312 13.89 23.42 3.11
N HIS A 313 14.71 22.56 3.69
CA HIS A 313 15.94 22.06 3.07
C HIS A 313 16.08 20.54 3.04
N GLY A 314 15.25 19.81 3.78
CA GLY A 314 15.27 18.35 3.79
C GLY A 314 14.79 17.75 2.46
N ASP A 315 15.11 16.49 2.21
CA ASP A 315 14.57 15.72 1.07
C ASP A 315 13.07 15.39 1.24
N MET A 316 12.50 14.46 0.48
CA MET A 316 11.08 14.09 0.59
C MET A 316 10.79 13.01 1.64
N ARG A 317 11.82 12.44 2.30
CA ARG A 317 11.61 11.39 3.31
C ARG A 317 10.78 11.93 4.46
N LEU A 318 9.83 11.11 4.93
CA LEU A 318 8.91 11.50 5.99
C LEU A 318 9.54 11.35 7.38
N MET A 319 10.01 10.15 7.71
CA MET A 319 10.47 9.80 9.06
C MET A 319 11.94 10.16 9.27
N ILE A 320 12.18 11.20 10.07
CA ILE A 320 13.51 11.72 10.36
C ILE A 320 13.80 11.68 11.87
N GLY A 321 14.88 11.01 12.23
CA GLY A 321 15.41 11.01 13.60
C GLY A 321 16.60 11.97 13.76
N THR A 322 16.93 12.33 15.00
CA THR A 322 17.98 13.32 15.32
C THR A 322 18.92 12.88 16.45
N ARG A 323 19.29 11.60 16.48
CA ARG A 323 20.14 10.99 17.54
C ARG A 323 21.57 11.53 17.55
N GLY A 324 22.02 12.07 18.68
CA GLY A 324 23.38 12.55 18.87
C GLY A 324 23.76 13.64 17.87
N GLY A 325 22.78 14.43 17.42
CA GLY A 325 22.95 15.42 16.35
C GLY A 325 23.01 14.84 14.93
N VAL A 326 22.94 13.53 14.76
CA VAL A 326 22.93 12.85 13.46
C VAL A 326 21.50 12.74 12.93
N ARG A 327 21.29 13.15 11.68
CA ARG A 327 20.03 12.93 10.94
C ARG A 327 19.93 11.45 10.57
N SER A 328 18.87 10.78 10.99
CA SER A 328 18.62 9.35 10.74
C SER A 328 17.25 9.11 10.12
N THR A 329 17.01 7.89 9.63
CA THR A 329 15.70 7.41 9.18
C THR A 329 15.52 5.95 9.57
N ILE A 330 14.34 5.39 9.30
CA ILE A 330 14.05 3.97 9.54
C ILE A 330 13.99 3.23 8.20
N LEU A 331 14.78 2.17 8.08
CA LEU A 331 14.71 1.18 7.01
C LEU A 331 14.11 -0.13 7.55
N SER A 332 13.63 -0.97 6.66
CA SER A 332 13.27 -2.35 6.96
C SER A 332 14.25 -3.25 6.23
N LEU A 333 15.13 -3.88 7.00
CA LEU A 333 16.20 -4.70 6.46
C LEU A 333 15.84 -6.18 6.51
N PRO A 334 16.17 -6.95 5.48
CA PRO A 334 15.95 -8.38 5.48
C PRO A 334 16.76 -9.02 6.60
N THR A 335 16.14 -9.91 7.37
CA THR A 335 16.84 -10.51 8.51
C THR A 335 16.36 -11.94 8.72
N ARG A 336 17.30 -12.88 8.71
CA ARG A 336 17.02 -14.28 9.02
C ARG A 336 16.64 -14.44 10.48
N LEU A 337 15.68 -15.32 10.74
CA LEU A 337 15.35 -15.71 12.10
C LEU A 337 16.28 -16.85 12.54
N ASP A 338 16.99 -16.66 13.66
CA ASP A 338 17.76 -17.74 14.27
C ASP A 338 16.83 -18.70 15.02
N ARG A 339 16.73 -19.94 14.53
CA ARG A 339 15.86 -20.98 15.10
C ARG A 339 16.63 -22.00 15.95
N ARG A 340 17.94 -21.78 16.22
CA ARG A 340 18.76 -22.69 17.02
C ARG A 340 18.35 -22.70 18.49
N THR A 341 17.82 -21.59 19.00
CA THR A 341 17.40 -21.45 20.39
C THR A 341 15.92 -21.12 20.45
N LYS A 342 15.13 -21.97 21.13
CA LYS A 342 13.75 -21.63 21.49
C LYS A 342 13.77 -20.63 22.64
N HIS A 343 13.11 -19.48 22.44
CA HIS A 343 12.99 -18.44 23.47
C HIS A 343 11.66 -18.49 24.21
N PHE A 344 10.66 -19.14 23.63
CA PHE A 344 9.39 -19.42 24.30
C PHE A 344 8.82 -20.74 23.83
N ASP A 345 8.52 -21.65 24.76
CA ASP A 345 7.85 -22.90 24.44
C ASP A 345 6.33 -22.75 24.66
N LEU A 346 5.57 -23.09 23.63
CA LEU A 346 4.10 -23.02 23.64
C LEU A 346 3.46 -24.31 24.19
N ALA A 347 4.24 -25.39 24.37
CA ALA A 347 3.73 -26.63 24.93
C ALA A 347 3.15 -26.42 26.35
N GLY A 348 1.92 -26.91 26.57
CA GLY A 348 1.23 -26.77 27.86
C GLY A 348 0.81 -25.35 28.24
N LYS A 349 0.93 -24.37 27.34
CA LYS A 349 0.58 -22.97 27.59
C LYS A 349 -0.89 -22.68 27.32
N THR A 350 -1.45 -21.71 28.04
CA THR A 350 -2.80 -21.17 27.81
C THR A 350 -2.70 -19.86 27.04
N ILE A 351 -3.30 -19.80 25.86
CA ILE A 351 -3.14 -18.69 24.92
C ILE A 351 -4.50 -18.13 24.52
N ILE A 352 -4.67 -16.82 24.66
CA ILE A 352 -5.85 -16.09 24.18
C ILE A 352 -5.61 -15.66 22.74
N PHE A 353 -6.59 -15.89 21.88
CA PHE A 353 -6.69 -15.29 20.56
C PHE A 353 -7.91 -14.39 20.46
N THR A 354 -7.74 -13.17 19.93
CA THR A 354 -8.87 -12.29 19.60
C THR A 354 -9.11 -12.26 18.09
N GLY A 355 -10.36 -12.30 17.64
CA GLY A 355 -10.71 -12.19 16.22
C GLY A 355 -10.17 -13.33 15.36
N SER A 356 -9.95 -14.51 15.95
CA SER A 356 -9.36 -15.68 15.29
C SER A 356 -10.37 -16.76 14.94
N GLY A 357 -11.68 -16.48 15.00
CA GLY A 357 -12.70 -17.47 14.67
C GLY A 357 -12.66 -17.95 13.22
N ARG A 358 -11.99 -17.19 12.35
CA ARG A 358 -11.88 -17.41 10.91
C ARG A 358 -10.62 -16.78 10.32
N GLY A 359 -10.35 -17.05 9.04
CA GLY A 359 -9.23 -16.47 8.31
C GLY A 359 -7.85 -16.87 8.85
N ILE A 360 -6.86 -16.00 8.69
CA ILE A 360 -5.45 -16.27 9.08
C ILE A 360 -5.27 -16.49 10.58
N GLY A 361 -6.07 -15.84 11.44
CA GLY A 361 -6.02 -16.08 12.89
C GLY A 361 -6.43 -17.53 13.25
N ALA A 362 -7.44 -18.07 12.58
CA ALA A 362 -7.83 -19.48 12.75
C ALA A 362 -6.71 -20.42 12.30
N MET A 363 -6.07 -20.13 11.15
CA MET A 363 -4.94 -20.89 10.63
C MET A 363 -3.76 -20.93 11.61
N LEU A 364 -3.37 -19.79 12.18
CA LEU A 364 -2.32 -19.75 13.20
C LEU A 364 -2.69 -20.56 14.44
N SER A 365 -3.93 -20.44 14.93
CA SER A 365 -4.38 -21.22 16.10
C SER A 365 -4.34 -22.73 15.83
N GLN A 366 -4.67 -23.17 14.61
CA GLN A 366 -4.58 -24.58 14.21
C GLN A 366 -3.14 -25.05 14.11
N LYS A 367 -2.21 -24.23 13.61
CA LYS A 367 -0.78 -24.55 13.62
C LYS A 367 -0.24 -24.73 15.03
N ILE A 368 -0.61 -23.84 15.96
CA ILE A 368 -0.21 -23.97 17.37
C ILE A 368 -0.81 -25.22 18.00
N ALA A 369 -2.09 -25.49 17.77
CA ALA A 369 -2.75 -26.70 18.28
C ALA A 369 -2.06 -27.98 17.79
N ALA A 370 -1.76 -28.05 16.48
CA ALA A 370 -1.13 -29.21 15.87
C ALA A 370 0.29 -29.47 16.36
N GLN A 371 1.08 -28.42 16.64
CA GLN A 371 2.50 -28.55 16.99
C GLN A 371 2.77 -28.60 18.48
N TYR A 372 1.97 -27.92 19.30
CA TYR A 372 2.25 -27.70 20.72
C TYR A 372 1.13 -28.17 21.65
N HIS A 373 -0.04 -28.52 21.10
CA HIS A 373 -1.23 -28.90 21.87
C HIS A 373 -1.57 -27.90 23.00
N SER A 374 -1.24 -26.61 22.80
CA SER A 374 -1.51 -25.54 23.75
C SER A 374 -3.02 -25.45 24.02
N LYS A 375 -3.40 -25.00 25.21
CA LYS A 375 -4.78 -24.62 25.50
C LYS A 375 -5.10 -23.31 24.79
N ILE A 376 -6.17 -23.28 24.00
CA ILE A 376 -6.55 -22.14 23.16
C ILE A 376 -7.87 -21.55 23.63
N ILE A 377 -7.86 -20.25 23.93
CA ILE A 377 -9.04 -19.46 24.27
C ILE A 377 -9.35 -18.53 23.09
N VAL A 378 -10.46 -18.74 22.39
CA VAL A 378 -10.89 -17.92 21.25
C VAL A 378 -11.94 -16.90 21.69
N LEU A 379 -11.68 -15.61 21.44
CA LEU A 379 -12.62 -14.51 21.60
C LEU A 379 -13.03 -13.97 20.22
N ASP A 380 -14.31 -14.01 19.91
CA ASP A 380 -14.82 -13.50 18.63
C ASP A 380 -16.21 -12.87 18.79
N ILE A 381 -16.59 -11.99 17.86
CA ILE A 381 -17.91 -11.36 17.81
C ILE A 381 -18.97 -12.30 17.21
N ILE A 382 -18.55 -13.43 16.62
CA ILE A 382 -19.45 -14.39 15.98
C ILE A 382 -20.16 -15.24 17.02
N GLU A 383 -21.47 -15.04 17.19
CA GLU A 383 -22.25 -15.87 18.10
C GLU A 383 -22.44 -17.32 17.58
N ILE A 384 -22.05 -18.32 18.38
CA ILE A 384 -22.40 -19.73 18.14
C ILE A 384 -23.81 -19.97 18.67
N GLN A 385 -24.74 -20.11 17.73
CA GLN A 385 -26.15 -20.38 18.03
C GLN A 385 -26.37 -21.86 18.32
N GLU A 386 -27.47 -22.18 19.03
CA GLU A 386 -27.87 -23.57 19.37
C GLU A 386 -27.96 -24.48 18.14
N LYS A 387 -28.42 -23.94 17.00
CA LYS A 387 -28.55 -24.67 15.73
C LYS A 387 -27.24 -24.79 14.94
N THR A 388 -26.15 -24.16 15.37
CA THR A 388 -24.88 -24.16 14.64
C THR A 388 -24.31 -25.55 14.40
N PRO A 389 -24.30 -26.49 15.37
CA PRO A 389 -23.85 -27.86 15.12
C PRO A 389 -24.63 -28.56 14.01
N LEU A 390 -25.96 -28.32 13.94
CA LEU A 390 -26.80 -28.86 12.87
C LEU A 390 -26.46 -28.23 11.52
N TRP A 391 -26.27 -26.91 11.46
CA TRP A 391 -25.88 -26.23 10.23
C TRP A 391 -24.50 -26.64 9.73
N ALA A 392 -23.59 -27.00 10.65
CA ALA A 392 -22.25 -27.45 10.32
C ALA A 392 -22.21 -28.81 9.62
N THR A 393 -23.23 -29.65 9.81
CA THR A 393 -23.36 -30.95 9.12
C THR A 393 -24.10 -30.86 7.79
N MET A 394 -24.65 -29.69 7.44
CA MET A 394 -25.45 -29.53 6.22
C MET A 394 -24.59 -29.52 4.96
N ASN A 395 -25.08 -30.21 3.92
CA ASN A 395 -24.53 -30.08 2.57
C ASN A 395 -25.04 -28.81 1.86
N GLN A 396 -24.54 -28.54 0.65
CA GLN A 396 -24.88 -27.32 -0.08
C GLN A 396 -26.38 -27.19 -0.38
N ALA A 397 -27.07 -28.29 -0.72
CA ALA A 397 -28.51 -28.26 -1.01
C ALA A 397 -29.34 -27.95 0.24
N GLU A 398 -28.93 -28.47 1.39
CA GLU A 398 -29.56 -28.19 2.69
C GLU A 398 -29.34 -26.74 3.13
N LEU A 399 -28.13 -26.19 2.90
CA LEU A 399 -27.85 -24.77 3.14
C LEU A 399 -28.66 -23.85 2.23
N ASP A 400 -28.86 -24.23 0.97
CA ASP A 400 -29.70 -23.48 0.04
C ASP A 400 -31.19 -23.54 0.45
N ALA A 401 -31.65 -24.68 0.95
CA ALA A 401 -32.99 -24.83 1.53
C ALA A 401 -33.15 -23.97 2.80
N LEU A 402 -32.14 -23.96 3.68
CA LEU A 402 -32.11 -23.09 4.86
C LEU A 402 -32.18 -21.61 4.46
N LYS A 403 -31.41 -21.19 3.46
CA LYS A 403 -31.46 -19.80 2.95
C LYS A 403 -32.86 -19.44 2.44
N LYS A 404 -33.53 -20.35 1.74
CA LYS A 404 -34.93 -20.17 1.29
C LYS A 404 -35.88 -20.06 2.48
N GLN A 405 -35.75 -20.92 3.49
CA GLN A 405 -36.57 -20.84 4.69
C GLN A 405 -36.40 -19.50 5.42
N MET A 406 -35.15 -19.04 5.60
CA MET A 406 -34.86 -17.74 6.21
C MET A 406 -35.47 -16.57 5.43
N TRP A 407 -35.62 -16.70 4.11
CA TRP A 407 -36.30 -15.70 3.29
C TRP A 407 -37.80 -15.64 3.56
N GLU A 408 -38.45 -16.80 3.69
CA GLU A 408 -39.88 -16.86 4.05
C GLU A 408 -40.12 -16.37 5.48
N ASP A 409 -39.25 -16.72 6.43
CA ASP A 409 -39.32 -16.22 7.81
C ASP A 409 -39.18 -14.69 7.86
N LEU A 410 -38.24 -14.12 7.07
CA LEU A 410 -38.06 -12.67 6.97
C LEU A 410 -39.28 -11.97 6.35
N LYS A 411 -40.00 -12.61 5.42
CA LYS A 411 -41.24 -12.07 4.85
C LYS A 411 -42.40 -12.12 5.84
N ALA A 412 -42.42 -13.14 6.71
CA ALA A 412 -43.44 -13.34 7.71
C ALA A 412 -43.30 -12.41 8.93
N ASP A 413 -42.11 -11.82 9.15
CA ASP A 413 -41.85 -10.89 10.24
C ASP A 413 -42.56 -9.54 10.02
N PRO A 414 -43.57 -9.17 10.85
CA PRO A 414 -44.31 -7.93 10.67
C PRO A 414 -43.52 -6.68 11.10
N THR A 415 -42.35 -6.83 11.73
CA THR A 415 -41.59 -5.73 12.33
C THR A 415 -40.57 -5.09 11.39
N GLN A 416 -40.21 -5.75 10.28
CA GLN A 416 -39.23 -5.25 9.32
C GLN A 416 -39.55 -5.73 7.89
N LYS A 417 -39.31 -4.86 6.91
CA LYS A 417 -39.48 -5.22 5.49
C LYS A 417 -38.34 -6.15 5.05
N ALA A 418 -38.68 -7.35 4.60
CA ALA A 418 -37.72 -8.29 4.01
C ALA A 418 -36.97 -7.66 2.82
N THR A 419 -35.63 -7.74 2.83
CA THR A 419 -34.78 -7.30 1.71
C THR A 419 -33.66 -8.30 1.46
N PRO A 420 -33.16 -8.42 0.21
CA PRO A 420 -32.02 -9.30 -0.09
C PRO A 420 -30.79 -9.02 0.78
N VAL A 421 -30.53 -7.75 1.12
CA VAL A 421 -29.41 -7.36 2.01
C VAL A 421 -29.59 -7.92 3.42
N LEU A 422 -30.82 -7.92 3.96
CA LEU A 422 -31.10 -8.53 5.26
C LEU A 422 -30.95 -10.05 5.22
N LEU A 423 -31.40 -10.70 4.14
CA LEU A 423 -31.23 -12.14 3.93
C LEU A 423 -29.75 -12.52 3.86
N GLU A 424 -28.96 -11.89 2.99
CA GLU A 424 -27.53 -12.17 2.87
C GLU A 424 -26.79 -11.91 4.18
N ARG A 425 -27.19 -10.88 4.93
CA ARG A 425 -26.62 -10.60 6.25
C ARG A 425 -27.00 -11.65 7.28
N ALA A 426 -28.22 -12.16 7.28
CA ALA A 426 -28.67 -13.19 8.20
C ALA A 426 -28.01 -14.54 7.88
N PHE A 427 -28.01 -14.93 6.61
CA PHE A 427 -27.37 -16.16 6.14
C PHE A 427 -25.84 -16.09 6.27
N GLY A 428 -25.24 -14.90 6.10
CA GLY A 428 -23.83 -14.67 6.40
C GLY A 428 -23.48 -14.98 7.86
N ARG A 429 -24.33 -14.61 8.83
CA ARG A 429 -24.13 -14.99 10.25
C ARG A 429 -24.18 -16.49 10.46
N VAL A 430 -25.03 -17.22 9.73
CA VAL A 430 -25.05 -18.69 9.77
C VAL A 430 -23.72 -19.24 9.26
N LYS A 431 -23.25 -18.78 8.09
CA LYS A 431 -21.96 -19.22 7.52
C LYS A 431 -20.77 -18.91 8.43
N ASP A 432 -20.73 -17.71 9.00
CA ASP A 432 -19.67 -17.30 9.93
C ASP A 432 -19.69 -18.18 11.19
N SER A 433 -20.88 -18.45 11.76
CA SER A 433 -21.04 -19.34 12.93
C SER A 433 -20.60 -20.77 12.63
N VAL A 434 -21.00 -21.32 11.48
CA VAL A 434 -20.57 -22.66 11.03
C VAL A 434 -19.05 -22.73 10.85
N THR A 435 -18.47 -21.71 10.21
CA THR A 435 -17.01 -21.64 9.99
C THR A 435 -16.26 -21.62 11.31
N LEU A 436 -16.67 -20.75 12.25
CA LEU A 436 -16.10 -20.71 13.60
C LEU A 436 -16.26 -22.05 14.32
N TYR A 437 -17.46 -22.63 14.32
CA TYR A 437 -17.72 -23.90 14.99
C TYR A 437 -16.80 -25.01 14.45
N ASN A 438 -16.67 -25.14 13.13
CA ASN A 438 -15.80 -26.12 12.50
C ASN A 438 -14.33 -25.89 12.86
N ASN A 439 -13.89 -24.64 12.91
CA ASN A 439 -12.53 -24.31 13.36
C ASN A 439 -12.31 -24.71 14.82
N LEU A 440 -13.28 -24.48 15.72
CA LEU A 440 -13.18 -24.90 17.12
C LEU A 440 -13.13 -26.42 17.27
N GLN A 441 -13.92 -27.17 16.49
CA GLN A 441 -13.82 -28.63 16.47
C GLN A 441 -12.45 -29.08 15.96
N LYS A 442 -11.95 -28.45 14.91
CA LYS A 442 -10.64 -28.76 14.36
C LYS A 442 -9.52 -28.58 15.37
N LEU A 443 -9.56 -27.52 16.18
CA LEU A 443 -8.61 -27.30 17.26
C LEU A 443 -8.64 -28.43 18.31
N ARG A 444 -9.83 -28.94 18.66
CA ARG A 444 -9.99 -30.08 19.59
C ARG A 444 -9.48 -31.38 18.98
N GLU A 445 -9.77 -31.63 17.70
CA GLU A 445 -9.25 -32.79 16.97
C GLU A 445 -7.72 -32.80 16.89
N LEU A 446 -7.10 -31.63 16.86
CA LEU A 446 -5.64 -31.46 16.90
C LEU A 446 -5.04 -31.60 18.32
N GLY A 447 -5.86 -31.92 19.33
CA GLY A 447 -5.42 -32.26 20.69
C GLY A 447 -5.39 -31.10 21.68
N SER A 448 -5.80 -29.90 21.29
CA SER A 448 -5.89 -28.75 22.21
C SER A 448 -7.15 -28.77 23.07
N GLU A 449 -7.04 -28.32 24.31
CA GLU A 449 -8.21 -27.84 25.06
C GLU A 449 -8.66 -26.50 24.48
N VAL A 450 -9.95 -26.34 24.19
CA VAL A 450 -10.49 -25.15 23.50
C VAL A 450 -11.63 -24.52 24.27
N GLU A 451 -11.46 -23.25 24.61
CA GLU A 451 -12.51 -22.39 25.18
C GLU A 451 -12.95 -21.34 24.15
N TYR A 452 -14.25 -21.04 24.13
CA TYR A 452 -14.81 -20.02 23.26
C TYR A 452 -15.61 -19.01 24.09
N TYR A 453 -15.35 -17.72 23.85
CA TYR A 453 -16.11 -16.61 24.43
C TYR A 453 -16.63 -15.71 23.32
N HIS A 454 -17.96 -15.63 23.19
CA HIS A 454 -18.59 -14.61 22.38
C HIS A 454 -18.37 -13.23 23.04
N CYS A 455 -17.61 -12.37 22.36
CA CYS A 455 -17.21 -11.08 22.89
C CYS A 455 -17.02 -10.07 21.75
N ASP A 456 -17.85 -9.03 21.72
CA ASP A 456 -17.47 -7.81 21.03
C ASP A 456 -16.38 -7.13 21.88
N VAL A 457 -15.15 -7.11 21.37
CA VAL A 457 -14.00 -6.54 22.08
C VAL A 457 -14.10 -5.03 22.29
N MET A 458 -15.04 -4.36 21.61
CA MET A 458 -15.38 -2.96 21.84
C MET A 458 -16.44 -2.77 22.94
N ASN A 459 -17.11 -3.84 23.37
CA ASN A 459 -18.10 -3.78 24.44
C ASN A 459 -17.40 -3.95 25.80
N ALA A 460 -17.27 -2.85 26.55
CA ALA A 460 -16.58 -2.83 27.84
C ALA A 460 -17.19 -3.80 28.87
N ALA A 461 -18.51 -3.99 28.87
CA ALA A 461 -19.19 -4.90 29.81
C ALA A 461 -18.86 -6.36 29.48
N MET A 462 -18.96 -6.74 28.20
CA MET A 462 -18.59 -8.09 27.74
C MET A 462 -17.10 -8.37 27.99
N MET A 463 -16.23 -7.41 27.68
CA MET A 463 -14.79 -7.53 27.93
C MET A 463 -14.48 -7.74 29.41
N LYS A 464 -15.11 -6.98 30.30
CA LYS A 464 -14.95 -7.15 31.76
C LYS A 464 -15.42 -8.53 32.22
N GLU A 465 -16.57 -8.98 31.74
CA GLU A 465 -17.12 -10.30 32.07
C GLU A 465 -16.20 -11.42 31.60
N VAL A 466 -15.76 -11.38 30.34
CA VAL A 466 -14.87 -12.39 29.75
C VAL A 466 -13.52 -12.41 30.45
N CYS A 467 -12.91 -11.25 30.71
CA CYS A 467 -11.67 -11.15 31.50
C CYS A 467 -11.83 -11.76 32.91
N THR A 468 -12.98 -11.57 33.54
CA THR A 468 -13.27 -12.15 34.86
C THR A 468 -13.41 -13.67 34.78
N LYS A 469 -14.14 -14.18 33.79
CA LYS A 469 -14.32 -15.63 33.57
C LYS A 469 -13.00 -16.33 33.26
N ILE A 470 -12.17 -15.74 32.39
CA ILE A 470 -10.85 -16.27 32.05
C ILE A 470 -9.98 -16.34 33.29
N LYS A 471 -9.93 -15.26 34.10
CA LYS A 471 -9.15 -15.26 35.34
C LYS A 471 -9.65 -16.27 36.37
N ALA A 472 -10.97 -16.39 36.53
CA ALA A 472 -11.55 -17.34 37.48
C ALA A 472 -11.26 -18.80 37.09
N LYS A 473 -11.27 -19.12 35.79
CA LYS A 473 -11.08 -20.50 35.30
C LYS A 473 -9.60 -20.86 35.08
N ASN A 474 -8.81 -19.94 34.56
CA ASN A 474 -7.46 -20.19 34.06
C ASN A 474 -6.37 -19.43 34.83
N GLY A 475 -6.73 -18.53 35.74
CA GLY A 475 -5.79 -17.57 36.32
C GLY A 475 -5.28 -16.57 35.27
N ARG A 476 -4.02 -16.16 35.40
CA ARG A 476 -3.33 -15.38 34.35
C ARG A 476 -2.85 -16.33 33.26
N VAL A 477 -3.02 -15.94 32.00
CA VAL A 477 -2.65 -16.75 30.82
C VAL A 477 -1.21 -16.51 30.39
N ASP A 478 -0.63 -17.46 29.66
CA ASP A 478 0.76 -17.38 29.19
C ASP A 478 0.93 -16.50 27.95
N GLY A 479 -0.13 -16.30 27.16
CA GLY A 479 -0.03 -15.55 25.90
C GLY A 479 -1.31 -14.83 25.48
N LEU A 480 -1.13 -13.69 24.83
CA LEU A 480 -2.17 -12.99 24.07
C LEU A 480 -1.73 -12.80 22.62
N ILE A 481 -2.48 -13.39 21.68
CA ILE A 481 -2.31 -13.23 20.24
C ILE A 481 -3.50 -12.41 19.71
N HIS A 482 -3.23 -11.16 19.31
CA HIS A 482 -4.29 -10.19 19.03
C HIS A 482 -4.51 -9.99 17.53
N PHE A 483 -5.54 -10.64 16.97
CA PHE A 483 -5.94 -10.51 15.55
C PHE A 483 -7.15 -9.61 15.32
N ALA A 484 -7.88 -9.25 16.37
CA ALA A 484 -9.03 -8.36 16.25
C ALA A 484 -8.66 -7.07 15.50
N GLY A 485 -9.51 -6.71 14.55
CA GLY A 485 -9.23 -5.60 13.64
C GLY A 485 -10.38 -5.34 12.68
N LEU A 486 -10.52 -4.09 12.30
CA LEU A 486 -11.43 -3.63 11.26
C LEU A 486 -10.65 -2.72 10.32
N GLU A 487 -10.99 -2.77 9.05
CA GLU A 487 -10.40 -1.92 8.02
C GLU A 487 -11.53 -1.40 7.13
N ARG A 488 -11.55 -0.07 6.94
CA ARG A 488 -12.43 0.62 6.00
C ARG A 488 -11.74 1.86 5.43
N SER A 489 -11.13 1.71 4.27
CA SER A 489 -10.45 2.78 3.57
C SER A 489 -11.40 3.91 3.15
N LYS A 490 -11.07 5.14 3.55
CA LYS A 490 -11.63 6.40 3.05
C LYS A 490 -10.59 7.49 3.26
N LEU A 491 -10.39 8.35 2.27
CA LEU A 491 -9.49 9.50 2.38
C LEU A 491 -9.84 10.35 3.61
N ILE A 492 -8.83 10.97 4.20
CA ILE A 492 -8.94 11.79 5.41
C ILE A 492 -10.14 12.76 5.39
N TYR A 493 -10.45 13.34 4.23
CA TYR A 493 -11.49 14.34 4.04
C TYR A 493 -12.91 13.78 4.14
N ASP A 494 -13.13 12.57 3.63
CA ASP A 494 -14.41 11.86 3.63
C ASP A 494 -14.55 10.89 4.81
N LYS A 495 -13.55 10.84 5.69
CA LYS A 495 -13.51 9.94 6.83
C LYS A 495 -14.47 10.41 7.92
N ASP A 496 -15.34 9.49 8.35
CA ASP A 496 -16.21 9.70 9.49
C ASP A 496 -15.38 9.56 10.79
N PRO A 497 -15.35 10.57 11.68
CA PRO A 497 -14.63 10.49 12.95
C PRO A 497 -15.07 9.31 13.82
N VAL A 498 -16.36 8.96 13.83
CA VAL A 498 -16.86 7.82 14.60
C VAL A 498 -16.31 6.51 14.05
N GLU A 499 -16.15 6.42 12.73
CA GLU A 499 -15.52 5.28 12.07
C GLU A 499 -14.01 5.21 12.37
N TYR A 500 -13.34 6.37 12.45
CA TYR A 500 -11.93 6.47 12.85
C TYR A 500 -11.72 5.86 14.25
N TYR A 501 -12.46 6.34 15.25
CA TYR A 501 -12.38 5.81 16.62
C TYR A 501 -12.65 4.30 16.65
N ARG A 502 -13.69 3.85 15.94
CA ARG A 502 -14.04 2.43 15.89
C ARG A 502 -12.92 1.54 15.35
N ILE A 503 -12.24 1.97 14.29
CA ILE A 503 -11.14 1.22 13.68
C ILE A 503 -9.89 1.23 14.57
N PHE A 504 -9.64 2.32 15.29
CA PHE A 504 -8.59 2.38 16.29
C PHE A 504 -8.89 1.49 17.50
N ASP A 505 -10.07 1.64 18.09
CA ASP A 505 -10.46 1.03 19.36
C ASP A 505 -10.51 -0.50 19.32
N VAL A 506 -10.91 -1.08 18.19
CA VAL A 506 -10.96 -2.55 18.03
C VAL A 506 -9.58 -3.20 18.20
N LYS A 507 -8.50 -2.45 17.94
CA LYS A 507 -7.11 -2.90 18.13
C LYS A 507 -6.51 -2.36 19.43
N ALA A 508 -6.47 -1.04 19.57
CA ALA A 508 -5.74 -0.37 20.64
C ALA A 508 -6.44 -0.47 22.00
N THR A 509 -7.71 -0.04 22.05
CA THR A 509 -8.50 0.02 23.29
C THR A 509 -8.85 -1.39 23.79
N SER A 510 -9.13 -2.33 22.89
CA SER A 510 -9.34 -3.73 23.26
C SER A 510 -8.08 -4.37 23.87
N PHE A 511 -6.89 -4.18 23.27
CA PHE A 511 -5.62 -4.59 23.86
C PHE A 511 -5.36 -3.92 25.21
N GLY A 512 -5.56 -2.60 25.30
CA GLY A 512 -5.42 -1.85 26.55
C GLY A 512 -6.28 -2.41 27.68
N THR A 513 -7.47 -2.93 27.35
CA THR A 513 -8.35 -3.58 28.33
C THR A 513 -7.76 -4.88 28.90
N PHE A 514 -7.09 -5.70 28.09
CA PHE A 514 -6.38 -6.89 28.59
C PHE A 514 -5.21 -6.51 29.51
N LEU A 515 -4.45 -5.48 29.14
CA LEU A 515 -3.31 -4.98 29.92
C LEU A 515 -3.76 -4.39 31.26
N ALA A 516 -4.80 -3.56 31.27
CA ALA A 516 -5.38 -2.98 32.48
C ALA A 516 -5.93 -4.05 33.44
N ASN A 517 -6.39 -5.19 32.91
CA ASN A 517 -6.92 -6.31 33.69
C ASN A 517 -5.86 -7.33 34.14
N ASN A 518 -4.58 -7.10 33.81
CA ASN A 518 -3.44 -7.98 34.13
C ASN A 518 -3.67 -9.43 33.70
N ILE A 519 -4.16 -9.64 32.48
CA ILE A 519 -4.59 -10.96 31.99
C ILE A 519 -3.41 -11.89 31.68
N VAL A 520 -2.34 -11.36 31.09
CA VAL A 520 -1.13 -12.12 30.76
C VAL A 520 -0.20 -12.15 31.96
N ARG A 521 0.52 -13.26 32.14
CA ARG A 521 1.55 -13.45 33.18
C ARG A 521 2.78 -12.57 32.97
N ASP A 522 3.57 -12.35 34.00
CA ASP A 522 4.79 -11.52 33.92
C ASP A 522 5.88 -12.18 33.05
N ASP A 523 5.91 -13.51 33.04
CA ASP A 523 6.74 -14.34 32.17
C ASP A 523 6.04 -14.76 30.86
N GLY A 524 4.88 -14.16 30.56
CA GLY A 524 4.09 -14.44 29.36
C GLY A 524 4.52 -13.64 28.14
N PHE A 525 3.75 -13.75 27.05
CA PHE A 525 4.01 -13.05 25.80
C PHE A 525 2.79 -12.33 25.20
N PHE A 526 3.08 -11.31 24.38
CA PHE A 526 2.10 -10.60 23.55
C PHE A 526 2.52 -10.65 22.08
N ALA A 527 1.63 -11.10 21.19
CA ALA A 527 1.86 -11.06 19.76
C ALA A 527 0.73 -10.30 19.05
N PHE A 528 1.09 -9.32 18.22
CA PHE A 528 0.13 -8.44 17.56
C PHE A 528 0.10 -8.68 16.06
N ALA A 529 -1.09 -8.94 15.53
CA ALA A 529 -1.35 -8.87 14.10
C ALA A 529 -1.48 -7.38 13.70
N SER A 530 -0.37 -6.80 13.26
CA SER A 530 -0.27 -5.44 12.77
C SER A 530 -0.34 -5.41 11.23
N SER A 531 -0.05 -4.26 10.61
CA SER A 531 -0.08 -4.09 9.17
C SER A 531 1.00 -3.15 8.67
N ILE A 532 1.51 -3.42 7.46
CA ILE A 532 2.39 -2.52 6.70
C ILE A 532 1.84 -1.09 6.59
N ALA A 533 0.52 -0.89 6.65
CA ALA A 533 -0.09 0.43 6.61
C ALA A 533 0.36 1.31 7.78
N GLY A 534 0.64 0.74 8.97
CA GLY A 534 1.17 1.48 10.10
C GLY A 534 2.61 1.98 9.89
N LYS A 535 3.38 1.33 9.02
CA LYS A 535 4.80 1.61 8.81
C LYS A 535 5.07 2.46 7.57
N TYR A 536 4.37 2.19 6.49
CA TYR A 536 4.60 2.80 5.17
C TYR A 536 3.43 3.71 4.73
N GLY A 537 2.30 3.66 5.44
CA GLY A 537 1.08 4.37 5.07
C GLY A 537 0.38 3.76 3.86
N ASN A 538 -0.93 4.00 3.74
CA ASN A 538 -1.71 3.70 2.56
C ASN A 538 -2.87 4.68 2.43
N LEU A 539 -3.29 4.98 1.20
CA LEU A 539 -4.33 5.97 0.95
C LEU A 539 -5.64 5.60 1.66
N GLY A 540 -6.19 6.56 2.40
CA GLY A 540 -7.44 6.40 3.14
C GLY A 540 -7.42 5.44 4.33
N GLN A 541 -6.25 4.95 4.75
CA GLN A 541 -6.09 4.02 5.88
C GLN A 541 -5.49 4.69 7.12
N SER A 542 -5.71 5.98 7.33
CA SER A 542 -5.09 6.73 8.44
C SER A 542 -5.45 6.21 9.84
N ASP A 543 -6.71 5.88 10.08
CA ASP A 543 -7.17 5.24 11.33
C ASP A 543 -6.58 3.85 11.54
N TYR A 544 -6.58 3.05 10.48
CA TYR A 544 -6.01 1.71 10.50
C TYR A 544 -4.50 1.75 10.74
N ALA A 545 -3.78 2.68 10.10
CA ALA A 545 -2.36 2.87 10.31
C ALA A 545 -2.05 3.32 11.75
N SER A 546 -2.81 4.28 12.29
CA SER A 546 -2.73 4.68 13.70
C SER A 546 -2.92 3.48 14.64
N ALA A 547 -3.92 2.64 14.37
CA ALA A 547 -4.20 1.46 15.19
C ALA A 547 -3.06 0.43 15.17
N ASN A 548 -2.47 0.20 14.00
CA ASN A 548 -1.44 -0.82 13.80
C ASN A 548 -0.07 -0.37 14.34
N ASP A 549 0.31 0.89 14.15
CA ASP A 549 1.58 1.41 14.68
C ASP A 549 1.49 1.67 16.20
N TYR A 550 0.30 1.93 16.75
CA TYR A 550 0.07 1.84 18.20
C TYR A 550 0.42 0.46 18.77
N LEU A 551 0.02 -0.63 18.10
CA LEU A 551 0.40 -1.98 18.53
C LEU A 551 1.90 -2.25 18.35
N ALA A 552 2.52 -1.72 17.28
CA ALA A 552 3.97 -1.81 17.09
C ALA A 552 4.73 -1.13 18.24
N LYS A 553 4.38 0.10 18.58
CA LYS A 553 4.99 0.82 19.72
C LYS A 553 4.62 0.23 21.07
N SER A 554 3.45 -0.40 21.18
CA SER A 554 3.08 -1.17 22.39
C SER A 554 4.03 -2.36 22.57
N SER A 555 4.36 -3.08 21.51
CA SER A 555 5.29 -4.19 21.56
C SER A 555 6.70 -3.78 22.01
N ILE A 556 7.20 -2.66 21.48
CA ILE A 556 8.50 -2.10 21.89
C ILE A 556 8.46 -1.69 23.37
N SER A 557 7.45 -0.94 23.79
CA SER A 557 7.32 -0.46 25.17
C SER A 557 7.13 -1.61 26.17
N LEU A 558 6.38 -2.66 25.80
CA LEU A 558 6.24 -3.88 26.61
C LEU A 558 7.55 -4.64 26.74
N THR A 559 8.33 -4.73 25.66
CA THR A 559 9.66 -5.35 25.68
C THR A 559 10.61 -4.61 26.62
N ASN A 560 10.55 -3.28 26.61
CA ASN A 560 11.30 -2.43 27.54
C ASN A 560 10.85 -2.59 29.01
N GLN A 561 9.60 -3.02 29.24
CA GLN A 561 9.10 -3.39 30.57
C GLN A 561 9.44 -4.84 30.99
N GLY A 562 10.12 -5.61 30.13
CA GLY A 562 10.53 -6.99 30.40
C GLY A 562 9.56 -8.07 29.91
N TYR A 563 8.45 -7.71 29.27
CA TYR A 563 7.56 -8.70 28.64
C TYR A 563 8.14 -9.19 27.32
N ARG A 564 7.88 -10.46 26.97
CA ARG A 564 8.10 -10.91 25.60
C ARG A 564 7.01 -10.32 24.70
N SER A 565 7.37 -9.53 23.71
CA SER A 565 6.37 -8.99 22.77
C SER A 565 6.88 -8.93 21.33
N VAL A 566 5.98 -9.19 20.37
CA VAL A 566 6.26 -8.99 18.94
C VAL A 566 5.04 -8.40 18.23
N SER A 567 5.25 -7.38 17.41
CA SER A 567 4.29 -6.87 16.45
C SER A 567 4.70 -7.28 15.05
N ILE A 568 3.81 -7.92 14.31
CA ILE A 568 4.06 -8.34 12.92
C ILE A 568 3.27 -7.43 11.99
N ALA A 569 3.95 -6.51 11.31
CA ALA A 569 3.37 -5.65 10.30
C ALA A 569 3.17 -6.44 8.99
N MET A 570 1.98 -7.00 8.82
CA MET A 570 1.69 -7.91 7.70
C MET A 570 1.19 -7.18 6.45
N SER A 571 1.65 -7.65 5.28
CA SER A 571 1.12 -7.31 3.96
C SER A 571 -0.19 -8.06 3.66
N ALA A 572 -0.73 -7.88 2.45
CA ALA A 572 -1.91 -8.58 1.98
C ALA A 572 -1.64 -10.07 1.73
N TYR A 573 -2.64 -10.91 2.02
CA TYR A 573 -2.56 -12.36 1.88
C TYR A 573 -3.35 -12.86 0.67
N LYS A 574 -2.82 -13.87 -0.03
CA LYS A 574 -3.51 -14.52 -1.15
C LYS A 574 -4.77 -15.22 -0.67
N ASN A 575 -5.89 -15.06 -1.37
CA ASN A 575 -7.11 -15.87 -1.24
C ASN A 575 -7.79 -15.92 0.15
N VAL A 576 -7.27 -15.25 1.18
CA VAL A 576 -7.88 -15.17 2.52
C VAL A 576 -7.74 -13.78 3.15
N GLY A 577 -8.66 -13.45 4.05
CA GLY A 577 -8.58 -12.26 4.89
C GLY A 577 -9.09 -10.98 4.22
N MET A 578 -8.67 -9.82 4.74
CA MET A 578 -9.19 -8.51 4.32
C MET A 578 -8.71 -8.06 2.93
N GLY A 579 -7.65 -8.68 2.39
CA GLY A 579 -7.05 -8.34 1.09
C GLY A 579 -7.76 -8.90 -0.16
N VAL A 580 -8.74 -9.80 0.01
CA VAL A 580 -9.43 -10.52 -1.08
C VAL A 580 -10.78 -9.89 -1.42
N ARG A 581 -11.08 -8.69 -0.90
CA ARG A 581 -12.29 -7.96 -1.29
C ARG A 581 -12.19 -7.61 -2.78
N ALA A 582 -13.31 -7.72 -3.51
CA ALA A 582 -13.35 -7.43 -4.94
C ALA A 582 -12.74 -6.04 -5.25
N GLY A 583 -11.75 -6.00 -6.15
CA GLY A 583 -11.03 -4.79 -6.55
C GLY A 583 -9.83 -4.39 -5.69
N VAL A 584 -9.71 -4.89 -4.44
CA VAL A 584 -8.55 -4.59 -3.57
C VAL A 584 -7.32 -5.38 -4.01
N GLU A 585 -7.51 -6.65 -4.38
CA GLU A 585 -6.41 -7.50 -4.86
C GLU A 585 -5.77 -6.92 -6.12
N THR A 586 -6.60 -6.62 -7.12
CA THR A 586 -6.17 -6.00 -8.38
C THR A 586 -5.48 -4.65 -8.13
N PHE A 587 -6.01 -3.80 -7.24
CA PHE A 587 -5.41 -2.50 -6.92
C PHE A 587 -4.01 -2.64 -6.29
N LEU A 588 -3.85 -3.56 -5.34
CA LEU A 588 -2.55 -3.78 -4.69
C LEU A 588 -1.54 -4.38 -5.68
N ARG A 589 -1.95 -5.34 -6.51
CA ARG A 589 -1.11 -5.90 -7.58
C ARG A 589 -0.68 -4.83 -8.59
N SER A 590 -1.59 -3.96 -9.04
CA SER A 590 -1.25 -2.86 -9.95
C SER A 590 -0.31 -1.82 -9.34
N ASN A 591 -0.20 -1.78 -8.00
CA ASN A 591 0.77 -0.95 -7.29
C ASN A 591 2.09 -1.69 -7.01
N GLY A 592 2.28 -2.91 -7.49
CA GLY A 592 3.50 -3.71 -7.29
C GLY A 592 3.62 -4.31 -5.88
N VAL A 593 2.51 -4.44 -5.15
CA VAL A 593 2.47 -5.09 -3.82
C VAL A 593 2.32 -6.59 -4.00
N ASP A 594 3.28 -7.35 -3.46
CA ASP A 594 3.24 -8.81 -3.44
C ASP A 594 2.29 -9.32 -2.36
N PHE A 595 1.56 -10.39 -2.72
CA PHE A 595 0.69 -11.08 -1.80
C PHE A 595 1.43 -12.23 -1.12
N VAL A 596 1.34 -12.28 0.20
CA VAL A 596 1.92 -13.32 1.04
C VAL A 596 1.04 -14.57 0.98
N ASP A 597 1.66 -15.74 0.89
CA ASP A 597 0.92 -17.00 1.06
C ASP A 597 0.51 -17.17 2.54
N PRO A 598 -0.78 -17.46 2.83
CA PRO A 598 -1.26 -17.61 4.20
C PRO A 598 -0.46 -18.62 5.04
N GLU A 599 -0.06 -19.73 4.45
CA GLU A 599 0.66 -20.79 5.15
C GLU A 599 2.06 -20.32 5.54
N ASP A 600 2.76 -19.67 4.62
CA ASP A 600 4.09 -19.09 4.86
C ASP A 600 4.04 -18.00 5.93
N GLY A 601 3.10 -17.05 5.80
CA GLY A 601 3.02 -15.93 6.74
C GLY A 601 2.63 -16.36 8.14
N MET A 602 1.72 -17.33 8.29
CA MET A 602 1.37 -17.85 9.62
C MET A 602 2.46 -18.75 10.21
N GLN A 603 3.26 -19.40 9.37
CA GLN A 603 4.45 -20.11 9.85
C GLN A 603 5.51 -19.14 10.38
N ILE A 604 5.79 -18.04 9.66
CA ILE A 604 6.70 -16.99 10.13
C ILE A 604 6.16 -16.34 11.42
N PHE A 605 4.86 -16.05 11.50
CA PHE A 605 4.24 -15.51 12.71
C PHE A 605 4.47 -16.43 13.92
N LEU A 606 4.23 -17.73 13.74
CA LEU A 606 4.49 -18.73 14.78
C LEU A 606 5.97 -18.78 15.16
N ASP A 607 6.86 -18.78 14.18
CA ASP A 607 8.29 -18.81 14.43
C ASP A 607 8.77 -17.54 15.17
N GLU A 608 8.22 -16.35 14.93
CA GLU A 608 8.53 -15.17 15.73
C GLU A 608 8.10 -15.30 17.19
N ILE A 609 6.94 -15.91 17.47
CA ILE A 609 6.51 -16.15 18.85
C ILE A 609 7.50 -17.05 19.59
N VAL A 610 7.99 -18.10 18.93
CA VAL A 610 8.82 -19.15 19.55
C VAL A 610 10.31 -18.77 19.58
N TYR A 611 10.82 -18.19 18.51
CA TYR A 611 12.25 -17.94 18.28
C TYR A 611 12.61 -16.44 18.12
N GLY A 612 11.64 -15.55 17.91
CA GLY A 612 11.91 -14.12 17.71
C GLY A 612 12.49 -13.44 18.95
N GLN A 613 13.24 -12.37 18.76
CA GLN A 613 13.77 -11.53 19.85
C GLN A 613 13.54 -10.03 19.64
N VAL A 614 13.10 -9.65 18.45
CA VAL A 614 12.86 -8.26 18.09
C VAL A 614 11.40 -7.91 18.35
N PRO A 615 11.10 -6.69 18.84
CA PRO A 615 9.75 -6.30 19.20
C PRO A 615 8.85 -6.03 17.99
N GLU A 616 9.42 -5.89 16.79
CA GLU A 616 8.67 -5.61 15.57
C GLU A 616 9.35 -6.25 14.36
N ILE A 617 8.54 -6.84 13.47
CA ILE A 617 8.97 -7.26 12.13
C ILE A 617 7.96 -6.79 11.08
N ILE A 618 8.43 -6.65 9.84
CA ILE A 618 7.60 -6.48 8.66
C ILE A 618 7.57 -7.82 7.93
N LEU A 619 6.36 -8.30 7.66
CA LEU A 619 6.11 -9.55 6.94
C LEU A 619 5.47 -9.22 5.59
N THR A 620 6.30 -9.20 4.55
CA THR A 620 5.91 -8.72 3.22
C THR A 620 6.81 -9.29 2.11
N GLY A 621 6.30 -9.35 0.87
CA GLY A 621 7.13 -9.33 -0.33
C GLY A 621 7.39 -7.89 -0.78
N SER A 622 7.45 -7.63 -2.08
CA SER A 622 7.51 -6.26 -2.61
C SER A 622 6.34 -5.41 -2.11
N LEU A 623 6.62 -4.14 -1.83
CA LEU A 623 5.61 -3.11 -1.53
C LEU A 623 5.36 -2.17 -2.72
N GLY A 624 6.14 -2.29 -3.79
CA GLY A 624 6.01 -1.45 -4.99
C GLY A 624 5.86 0.03 -4.66
N ARG A 625 4.84 0.67 -5.23
CA ARG A 625 4.53 2.11 -5.07
C ARG A 625 4.01 2.48 -3.68
N LEU A 626 3.77 1.51 -2.79
CA LEU A 626 3.38 1.80 -1.41
C LEU A 626 4.57 2.32 -0.59
N ASP A 627 5.79 1.95 -0.94
CA ASP A 627 7.01 2.39 -0.26
C ASP A 627 7.59 3.67 -0.89
N TRP A 628 6.95 4.82 -0.63
CA TRP A 628 7.34 6.14 -1.18
C TRP A 628 8.78 6.55 -0.86
N ASP A 629 9.32 6.07 0.26
CA ASP A 629 10.64 6.47 0.76
C ASP A 629 11.71 5.39 0.52
N HIS A 630 11.37 4.30 -0.19
CA HIS A 630 12.25 3.15 -0.44
C HIS A 630 12.89 2.59 0.84
N GLN A 631 12.08 2.50 1.90
CA GLN A 631 12.48 2.03 3.22
C GLN A 631 12.64 0.51 3.28
N LEU A 632 11.90 -0.25 2.47
CA LEU A 632 12.07 -1.70 2.36
C LEU A 632 13.28 -2.02 1.48
N LYS A 633 14.33 -2.59 2.08
CA LYS A 633 15.48 -3.11 1.33
C LYS A 633 15.24 -4.57 1.03
N ILE A 634 15.24 -4.97 -0.24
CA ILE A 634 14.89 -6.35 -0.65
C ILE A 634 16.17 -7.19 -0.90
N ASP A 635 17.34 -6.55 -0.91
CA ASP A 635 18.60 -7.26 -1.11
C ASP A 635 19.05 -7.98 0.18
N TRP A 636 19.14 -9.31 0.11
CA TRP A 636 19.59 -10.17 1.21
C TRP A 636 21.10 -10.44 1.15
N ASP A 637 21.75 -10.15 0.02
CA ASP A 637 23.12 -10.55 -0.25
C ASP A 637 24.15 -9.52 0.29
N GLU A 638 23.73 -8.27 0.53
CA GLU A 638 24.51 -7.29 1.31
C GLU A 638 24.42 -7.50 2.83
N ILE A 639 23.54 -8.37 3.32
CA ILE A 639 23.28 -8.56 4.76
C ILE A 639 23.53 -10.03 5.16
N GLY A 640 24.80 -10.35 5.45
CA GLY A 640 25.14 -11.60 6.14
C GLY A 640 26.42 -12.33 5.76
N ALA A 641 27.32 -11.77 4.96
CA ALA A 641 28.61 -12.42 4.64
C ALA A 641 29.73 -12.01 5.63
N THR A 642 29.57 -12.24 6.92
CA THR A 642 30.73 -12.41 7.83
C THR A 642 30.39 -13.30 9.03
N ALA A 643 30.67 -14.60 8.89
CA ALA A 643 31.31 -15.47 9.89
C ALA A 643 31.34 -16.91 9.33
N PRO A 644 32.35 -17.76 9.62
CA PRO A 644 33.34 -17.67 10.69
C PRO A 644 34.81 -17.75 10.22
N SER A 645 35.70 -16.91 10.75
CA SER A 645 37.13 -17.22 10.73
C SER A 645 37.46 -18.14 11.90
N THR A 646 37.89 -19.36 11.58
CA THR A 646 38.62 -20.21 12.52
C THR A 646 40.00 -19.60 12.79
N PRO A 647 40.47 -19.59 14.04
CA PRO A 647 41.82 -19.19 14.38
C PRO A 647 42.77 -20.38 14.18
N ASP A 648 43.94 -20.15 13.62
CA ASP A 648 45.12 -20.87 14.10
C ASP A 648 46.42 -20.09 13.83
N ASP A 649 47.30 -20.28 14.80
CA ASP A 649 48.52 -19.58 15.14
C ASP A 649 49.66 -19.75 14.13
N SER A 650 50.55 -18.76 14.03
CA SER A 650 51.92 -18.93 14.53
C SER A 650 52.80 -17.71 14.29
N ASP A 651 53.75 -17.64 15.21
CA ASP A 651 54.57 -16.55 15.67
C ASP A 651 55.79 -16.23 14.80
N ASP A 652 56.32 -15.04 15.08
CA ASP A 652 57.73 -14.66 15.13
C ASP A 652 58.63 -14.42 13.89
N THR A 653 58.95 -13.12 13.78
CA THR A 653 60.26 -12.46 13.59
C THR A 653 60.79 -12.02 12.21
N PRO A 654 61.55 -10.88 12.19
CA PRO A 654 61.64 -9.97 11.04
C PRO A 654 63.05 -9.78 10.48
N LYS A 655 63.20 -9.72 9.14
CA LYS A 655 64.37 -9.17 8.39
C LYS A 655 63.88 -8.81 6.98
N GLY A 656 64.12 -7.69 6.31
CA GLY A 656 64.91 -6.48 6.55
C GLY A 656 65.25 -5.84 5.19
N GLY A 657 64.73 -4.63 4.91
CA GLY A 657 65.27 -3.62 3.97
C GLY A 657 64.77 -3.59 2.51
N PRO A 658 64.94 -2.45 1.78
CA PRO A 658 64.79 -1.05 2.17
C PRO A 658 63.74 -0.29 1.32
N VAL A 659 63.41 0.91 1.82
CA VAL A 659 62.46 1.91 1.28
C VAL A 659 62.90 2.51 -0.06
N ALA A 660 61.95 2.81 -0.96
CA ALA A 660 62.12 3.83 -2.00
C ALA A 660 60.81 4.61 -2.26
N ALA A 661 60.97 5.93 -2.44
CA ALA A 661 59.98 6.99 -2.58
C ALA A 661 59.41 7.13 -4.03
N PRO A 662 58.42 8.01 -4.27
CA PRO A 662 57.46 7.91 -5.40
C PRO A 662 57.70 8.91 -6.54
N ALA A 663 57.02 8.69 -7.69
CA ALA A 663 56.47 9.65 -8.68
C ALA A 663 56.25 8.97 -10.07
N PRO A 664 55.58 9.57 -11.10
CA PRO A 664 54.57 10.64 -11.14
C PRO A 664 53.34 10.35 -12.06
N LYS A 665 52.39 11.29 -12.08
CA LYS A 665 51.27 11.43 -13.04
C LYS A 665 51.75 11.82 -14.45
N VAL A 666 51.09 11.34 -15.52
CA VAL A 666 51.09 11.98 -16.86
C VAL A 666 49.72 11.83 -17.54
N ALA A 667 49.25 12.93 -18.14
CA ALA A 667 48.03 13.09 -18.92
C ALA A 667 48.23 12.73 -20.40
N ALA A 668 47.15 12.45 -21.15
CA ALA A 668 47.18 12.48 -22.61
C ALA A 668 45.84 12.94 -23.24
N LYS A 669 45.98 13.71 -24.32
CA LYS A 669 44.98 14.25 -25.25
C LYS A 669 45.56 14.02 -26.68
N PRO A 670 44.87 14.37 -27.79
CA PRO A 670 44.00 13.54 -28.64
C PRO A 670 44.58 13.25 -30.06
N ALA A 671 43.97 12.34 -30.84
CA ALA A 671 44.15 12.15 -32.30
C ALA A 671 43.18 11.04 -32.80
N VAL A 672 42.66 10.89 -34.03
CA VAL A 672 42.64 11.59 -35.33
C VAL A 672 41.50 10.95 -36.14
N ALA A 673 40.83 11.72 -37.01
CA ALA A 673 39.79 11.26 -37.93
C ALA A 673 40.32 10.41 -39.10
N VAL A 674 39.57 9.38 -39.52
CA VAL A 674 39.75 8.70 -40.81
C VAL A 674 38.39 8.60 -41.50
N ALA A 675 38.32 9.14 -42.73
CA ALA A 675 37.15 9.19 -43.58
C ALA A 675 36.86 7.84 -44.27
N VAL A 676 35.57 7.50 -44.41
CA VAL A 676 35.07 6.45 -45.31
C VAL A 676 33.98 7.07 -46.20
N ALA A 677 34.05 6.78 -47.49
CA ALA A 677 33.32 7.43 -48.59
C ALA A 677 31.78 7.20 -48.58
N PRO A 678 30.98 8.08 -49.23
CA PRO A 678 29.52 8.00 -49.22
C PRO A 678 28.97 6.94 -50.18
N ALA A 679 28.03 6.12 -49.70
CA ALA A 679 27.16 5.27 -50.53
C ALA A 679 25.91 6.07 -50.99
N PRO A 680 25.31 5.76 -52.16
CA PRO A 680 24.33 6.62 -52.81
C PRO A 680 22.99 6.62 -52.06
N ALA A 681 22.33 7.78 -52.04
CA ALA A 681 21.04 7.98 -51.40
C ALA A 681 19.94 7.06 -51.97
N PRO A 682 19.18 6.31 -51.15
CA PRO A 682 17.94 5.68 -51.59
C PRO A 682 16.80 6.70 -51.58
N ALA A 683 15.92 6.56 -52.58
CA ALA A 683 14.96 7.56 -53.03
C ALA A 683 13.89 7.94 -52.00
N LYS A 684 13.55 9.23 -51.98
CA LYS A 684 12.30 9.74 -51.37
C LYS A 684 11.11 9.07 -52.07
N VAL A 685 10.35 8.29 -51.31
CA VAL A 685 9.05 7.78 -51.76
C VAL A 685 8.01 8.86 -51.43
N GLU A 686 7.62 9.65 -52.43
CA GLU A 686 6.43 10.50 -52.34
C GLU A 686 5.18 9.66 -52.61
N THR A 687 4.35 9.48 -51.59
CA THR A 687 2.99 8.95 -51.76
C THR A 687 1.98 9.99 -51.30
N LYS A 688 1.12 10.43 -52.24
CA LYS A 688 0.02 11.38 -52.02
C LYS A 688 -0.81 10.99 -50.79
N GLY A 689 -0.94 11.93 -49.84
CA GLY A 689 -1.81 11.81 -48.67
C GLY A 689 -3.31 11.79 -49.04
N PRO A 690 -4.16 11.17 -48.19
CA PRO A 690 -5.59 11.02 -48.48
C PRO A 690 -6.37 12.33 -48.29
N ASP A 691 -7.55 12.39 -48.89
CA ASP A 691 -8.54 13.45 -48.69
C ASP A 691 -9.12 13.36 -47.26
N VAL A 692 -8.65 14.26 -46.39
CA VAL A 692 -8.94 14.38 -44.96
C VAL A 692 -10.33 14.95 -44.65
N SER A 693 -11.16 15.27 -45.66
CA SER A 693 -12.48 15.86 -45.46
C SER A 693 -13.54 14.94 -44.81
N LYS A 694 -13.21 13.66 -44.55
CA LYS A 694 -14.15 12.66 -44.00
C LYS A 694 -13.66 11.87 -42.77
N ALA A 695 -12.45 12.12 -42.26
CA ALA A 695 -11.92 11.37 -41.11
C ALA A 695 -12.08 12.18 -39.82
N THR A 696 -13.21 12.01 -39.12
CA THR A 696 -13.45 12.69 -37.82
C THR A 696 -14.39 11.89 -36.93
N HIS A 697 -14.10 10.61 -36.65
CA HIS A 697 -15.01 9.83 -35.79
C HIS A 697 -14.72 10.02 -34.30
N PHE A 698 -13.45 10.17 -33.91
CA PHE A 698 -13.03 10.27 -32.51
C PHE A 698 -12.81 11.71 -32.03
N LEU A 699 -12.69 12.68 -32.93
CA LEU A 699 -12.57 14.11 -32.62
C LEU A 699 -13.74 14.68 -31.81
N GLY A 700 -14.88 13.99 -31.71
CA GLY A 700 -16.01 14.43 -30.92
C GLY A 700 -16.49 15.83 -31.32
N GLU A 701 -16.98 16.61 -30.35
CA GLU A 701 -17.35 18.01 -30.52
C GLU A 701 -16.15 18.91 -30.23
N VAL A 702 -15.73 19.72 -31.20
CA VAL A 702 -14.69 20.74 -31.02
C VAL A 702 -15.25 21.90 -30.19
N LYS A 703 -14.77 22.06 -28.95
CA LYS A 703 -15.16 23.16 -28.06
C LYS A 703 -14.39 24.43 -28.34
N SER A 704 -13.09 24.29 -28.62
CA SER A 704 -12.24 25.39 -29.07
C SER A 704 -11.09 24.86 -29.90
N LEU A 705 -10.68 25.63 -30.91
CA LEU A 705 -9.51 25.35 -31.73
C LEU A 705 -8.81 26.67 -32.07
N THR A 706 -7.61 26.83 -31.55
CA THR A 706 -6.64 27.81 -32.03
C THR A 706 -5.59 27.04 -32.82
N LYS A 707 -5.76 26.98 -34.14
CA LYS A 707 -4.89 26.20 -35.03
C LYS A 707 -3.42 26.56 -34.81
N GLY A 708 -2.56 25.56 -34.65
CA GLY A 708 -1.15 25.74 -34.34
C GLY A 708 -0.83 26.18 -32.90
N SER A 709 -1.81 26.14 -31.98
CA SER A 709 -1.61 26.47 -30.56
C SER A 709 -2.30 25.48 -29.62
N GLU A 710 -3.63 25.36 -29.68
CA GLU A 710 -4.38 24.50 -28.76
C GLU A 710 -5.72 24.05 -29.34
N ILE A 711 -6.14 22.83 -29.02
CA ILE A 711 -7.46 22.26 -29.35
C ILE A 711 -8.08 21.62 -28.09
N HIS A 712 -9.37 21.88 -27.88
CA HIS A 712 -10.19 21.23 -26.85
C HIS A 712 -11.39 20.55 -27.50
N LEU A 713 -11.55 19.26 -27.23
CA LEU A 713 -12.61 18.42 -27.77
C LEU A 713 -13.37 17.75 -26.62
N GLU A 714 -14.64 17.43 -26.86
CA GLU A 714 -15.42 16.55 -26.00
C GLU A 714 -15.92 15.33 -26.78
N LYS A 715 -15.72 14.13 -26.24
CA LYS A 715 -16.23 12.88 -26.81
C LYS A 715 -17.01 12.13 -25.75
N GLU A 716 -18.21 11.71 -26.08
CA GLU A 716 -18.96 10.76 -25.28
C GLU A 716 -18.79 9.36 -25.84
N PHE A 717 -18.34 8.43 -24.99
CA PHE A 717 -18.31 7.00 -25.28
C PHE A 717 -19.61 6.35 -24.81
N ASN A 718 -20.31 5.65 -25.70
CA ASN A 718 -21.52 4.91 -25.37
C ASN A 718 -21.73 3.69 -26.29
N LEU A 719 -22.50 2.71 -25.81
CA LEU A 719 -22.71 1.45 -26.54
C LEU A 719 -23.49 1.59 -27.85
N THR A 720 -24.15 2.72 -28.09
CA THR A 720 -24.94 2.95 -29.31
C THR A 720 -24.04 3.46 -30.44
N LEU A 721 -23.20 4.46 -30.15
CA LEU A 721 -22.29 5.08 -31.12
C LEU A 721 -20.97 4.31 -31.26
N ASP A 722 -20.55 3.64 -30.19
CA ASP A 722 -19.30 2.89 -30.10
C ASP A 722 -19.60 1.40 -29.79
N PRO A 723 -20.29 0.67 -30.70
CA PRO A 723 -20.80 -0.68 -30.40
C PRO A 723 -19.69 -1.71 -30.15
N TYR A 724 -18.48 -1.45 -30.63
CA TYR A 724 -17.29 -2.26 -30.34
C TYR A 724 -17.00 -2.36 -28.83
N LEU A 725 -17.44 -1.39 -28.00
CA LEU A 725 -17.24 -1.42 -26.55
C LEU A 725 -17.90 -2.64 -25.89
N ALA A 726 -18.98 -3.17 -26.45
CA ALA A 726 -19.61 -4.40 -25.96
C ALA A 726 -18.69 -5.62 -26.13
N ASP A 727 -17.86 -5.62 -27.18
CA ASP A 727 -16.88 -6.67 -27.46
C ASP A 727 -15.53 -6.41 -26.76
N HIS A 728 -15.40 -5.30 -26.03
CA HIS A 728 -14.25 -4.98 -25.17
C HIS A 728 -14.73 -4.73 -23.74
N ALA A 729 -15.35 -5.77 -23.16
CA ALA A 729 -15.92 -5.76 -21.83
C ALA A 729 -15.30 -6.83 -20.93
N ILE A 730 -14.92 -6.42 -19.71
CA ILE A 730 -14.39 -7.32 -18.68
C ILE A 730 -15.48 -7.49 -17.63
N GLU A 731 -15.88 -8.73 -17.36
CA GLU A 731 -17.00 -9.06 -16.46
C GLU A 731 -18.29 -8.26 -16.77
N GLY A 732 -18.55 -8.04 -18.07
CA GLY A 732 -19.73 -7.30 -18.53
C GLY A 732 -19.66 -5.78 -18.37
N THR A 733 -18.54 -5.23 -17.89
CA THR A 733 -18.30 -3.77 -17.89
C THR A 733 -17.51 -3.36 -19.12
N PRO A 734 -18.01 -2.48 -20.00
CA PRO A 734 -17.27 -1.99 -21.17
C PRO A 734 -16.11 -1.06 -20.79
N TYR A 735 -14.97 -1.26 -21.42
CA TYR A 735 -13.76 -0.43 -21.28
C TYR A 735 -13.40 0.16 -22.64
N VAL A 736 -13.02 1.43 -22.69
CA VAL A 736 -12.46 2.00 -23.92
C VAL A 736 -11.07 1.41 -24.15
N PRO A 737 -10.82 0.72 -25.28
CA PRO A 737 -9.50 0.17 -25.60
C PRO A 737 -8.48 1.29 -25.78
N GLY A 738 -7.23 1.06 -25.31
CA GLY A 738 -6.14 2.03 -25.44
C GLY A 738 -5.86 2.43 -26.90
N VAL A 739 -6.01 1.48 -27.84
CA VAL A 739 -5.82 1.73 -29.29
C VAL A 739 -6.81 2.73 -29.87
N MET A 740 -8.00 2.87 -29.29
CA MET A 740 -8.96 3.91 -29.68
C MET A 740 -8.54 5.29 -29.15
N GLY A 741 -7.85 5.32 -27.99
CA GLY A 741 -7.18 6.52 -27.50
C GLY A 741 -6.04 6.97 -28.42
N ILE A 742 -5.27 6.03 -28.97
CA ILE A 742 -4.21 6.32 -29.95
C ILE A 742 -4.79 6.95 -31.21
N GLU A 743 -5.85 6.38 -31.79
CA GLU A 743 -6.56 6.99 -32.93
C GLU A 743 -6.98 8.42 -32.62
N THR A 744 -7.56 8.64 -31.44
CA THR A 744 -7.99 9.96 -30.98
C THR A 744 -6.83 10.95 -30.97
N PHE A 745 -5.63 10.54 -30.55
CA PHE A 745 -4.43 11.38 -30.60
C PHE A 745 -3.93 11.65 -32.02
N PHE A 746 -3.96 10.67 -32.93
CA PHE A 746 -3.64 10.91 -34.34
C PHE A 746 -4.59 11.93 -34.98
N GLU A 747 -5.89 11.80 -34.74
CA GLU A 747 -6.89 12.75 -35.24
C GLU A 747 -6.68 14.15 -34.60
N THR A 748 -6.44 14.22 -33.28
CA THR A 748 -6.23 15.47 -32.53
C THR A 748 -4.99 16.23 -33.02
N ALA A 749 -3.85 15.55 -33.15
CA ALA A 749 -2.62 16.16 -33.65
C ALA A 749 -2.78 16.62 -35.11
N THR A 750 -3.48 15.84 -35.94
CA THR A 750 -3.76 16.22 -37.33
C THR A 750 -4.66 17.45 -37.41
N ALA A 751 -5.71 17.51 -36.60
CA ALA A 751 -6.61 18.66 -36.54
C ALA A 751 -5.90 19.92 -36.05
N LEU A 752 -5.03 19.79 -35.04
CA LEU A 752 -4.30 20.92 -34.44
C LEU A 752 -3.21 21.48 -35.37
N THR A 753 -2.44 20.62 -36.02
CA THR A 753 -1.30 21.01 -36.88
C THR A 753 -1.72 21.29 -38.33
N GLY A 754 -2.78 20.63 -38.81
CA GLY A 754 -3.16 20.62 -40.22
C GLY A 754 -2.33 19.67 -41.08
N GLU A 755 -1.40 18.91 -40.50
CA GLU A 755 -0.59 17.90 -41.17
C GLU A 755 -1.01 16.50 -40.70
N VAL A 756 -1.09 15.54 -41.62
CA VAL A 756 -1.44 14.16 -41.27
C VAL A 756 -0.38 13.57 -40.34
N THR A 757 -0.77 13.31 -39.09
CA THR A 757 0.12 12.71 -38.10
C THR A 757 0.38 11.25 -38.47
N ARG A 758 1.66 10.86 -38.42
CA ARG A 758 2.12 9.50 -38.77
C ARG A 758 2.73 8.75 -37.60
N ALA A 759 3.16 9.44 -36.54
CA ALA A 759 3.74 8.82 -35.37
C ALA A 759 3.44 9.60 -34.08
N LEU A 760 3.43 8.86 -32.97
CA LEU A 760 3.34 9.38 -31.61
C LEU A 760 4.49 8.83 -30.77
N GLN A 761 4.84 9.55 -29.71
CA GLN A 761 5.78 9.13 -28.68
C GLN A 761 5.20 9.36 -27.28
N ASP A 762 5.84 8.76 -26.26
CA ASP A 762 5.45 8.88 -24.85
C ASP A 762 3.97 8.59 -24.61
N VAL A 763 3.42 7.55 -25.24
CA VAL A 763 2.03 7.14 -25.06
C VAL A 763 1.90 6.46 -23.71
N HIS A 764 1.04 6.97 -22.82
CA HIS A 764 0.83 6.40 -21.49
C HIS A 764 -0.65 6.13 -21.24
N PHE A 765 -0.95 4.97 -20.65
CA PHE A 765 -2.27 4.53 -20.24
C PHE A 765 -2.40 4.54 -18.70
N TYR A 766 -2.84 5.66 -18.12
CA TYR A 766 -2.91 5.82 -16.66
C TYR A 766 -4.13 5.16 -16.03
N LEU A 767 -5.32 5.54 -16.52
CA LEU A 767 -6.60 5.10 -15.95
C LEU A 767 -7.54 4.64 -17.06
N PRO A 768 -8.19 3.48 -16.92
CA PRO A 768 -9.17 3.03 -17.90
C PRO A 768 -10.41 3.93 -17.91
N ILE A 769 -10.93 4.21 -19.10
CA ILE A 769 -12.25 4.84 -19.28
C ILE A 769 -13.29 3.71 -19.26
N LYS A 770 -14.18 3.70 -18.26
CA LYS A 770 -15.17 2.64 -18.03
C LYS A 770 -16.59 3.17 -18.18
N LEU A 771 -17.47 2.39 -18.81
CA LEU A 771 -18.90 2.70 -18.88
C LEU A 771 -19.61 1.99 -17.71
N LEU A 772 -19.58 2.61 -16.53
CA LEU A 772 -20.17 2.02 -15.32
C LEU A 772 -21.68 1.82 -15.48
N ARG A 773 -22.14 0.59 -15.27
CA ARG A 773 -23.55 0.19 -15.49
C ARG A 773 -24.04 0.52 -16.91
N ASN A 774 -23.14 0.42 -17.89
CA ASN A 774 -23.41 0.71 -19.31
C ASN A 774 -23.87 2.16 -19.58
N ARG A 775 -23.59 3.09 -18.65
CA ARG A 775 -23.90 4.50 -18.85
C ARG A 775 -22.85 5.16 -19.74
N PRO A 776 -23.25 6.11 -20.60
CA PRO A 776 -22.31 6.92 -21.36
C PRO A 776 -21.27 7.60 -20.47
N GLN A 777 -20.04 7.73 -20.98
CA GLN A 777 -18.95 8.41 -20.31
C GLN A 777 -18.40 9.51 -21.22
N ALA A 778 -18.57 10.76 -20.81
CA ALA A 778 -17.96 11.91 -21.47
C ALA A 778 -16.49 12.05 -21.06
N VAL A 779 -15.64 12.38 -22.03
CA VAL A 779 -14.23 12.71 -21.86
C VAL A 779 -13.93 14.02 -22.58
N ARG A 780 -12.92 14.73 -22.09
CA ARG A 780 -12.30 15.86 -22.78
C ARG A 780 -10.96 15.42 -23.35
N VAL A 781 -10.67 15.86 -24.57
CA VAL A 781 -9.38 15.65 -25.23
C VAL A 781 -8.75 17.02 -25.43
N ILE A 782 -7.52 17.17 -24.97
CA ILE A 782 -6.79 18.43 -24.99
C ILE A 782 -5.51 18.21 -25.77
N GLY A 783 -5.27 19.01 -26.80
CA GLY A 783 -4.00 19.05 -27.54
C GLY A 783 -3.38 20.43 -27.46
N LYS A 784 -2.10 20.54 -27.12
CA LYS A 784 -1.37 21.79 -26.95
C LYS A 784 -0.03 21.74 -27.67
N VAL A 785 0.31 22.80 -28.37
CA VAL A 785 1.65 23.03 -28.90
C VAL A 785 2.53 23.55 -27.75
N VAL A 786 3.63 22.83 -27.47
CA VAL A 786 4.59 23.16 -26.41
C VAL A 786 5.98 23.20 -27.03
N GLY A 787 6.48 24.40 -27.34
CA GLY A 787 7.68 24.55 -28.17
C GLY A 787 7.40 24.09 -29.60
N ASP A 788 8.24 23.18 -30.11
CA ASP A 788 8.07 22.53 -31.43
C ASP A 788 7.24 21.23 -31.36
N ASP A 789 6.84 20.80 -30.16
CA ASP A 789 6.12 19.55 -29.93
C ASP A 789 4.61 19.76 -29.76
N VAL A 790 3.82 18.70 -29.99
CA VAL A 790 2.39 18.66 -29.67
C VAL A 790 2.15 17.65 -28.56
N ALA A 791 1.73 18.11 -27.39
CA ALA A 791 1.34 17.25 -26.27
C ALA A 791 -0.19 17.10 -26.22
N MET A 792 -0.67 15.89 -25.95
CA MET A 792 -2.08 15.56 -25.91
C MET A 792 -2.44 14.74 -24.68
N GLU A 793 -3.65 14.95 -24.16
CA GLU A 793 -4.20 14.19 -23.05
C GLU A 793 -5.70 13.95 -23.20
N ILE A 794 -6.18 12.82 -22.66
CA ILE A 794 -7.60 12.51 -22.50
C ILE A 794 -7.92 12.51 -21.02
N GLU A 795 -8.95 13.24 -20.61
CA GLU A 795 -9.36 13.37 -19.23
C GLU A 795 -10.88 13.27 -19.04
N SER A 796 -11.35 12.98 -17.83
CA SER A 796 -12.78 13.01 -17.51
C SER A 796 -13.06 13.47 -16.09
N ASP A 797 -14.26 14.00 -15.88
CA ASP A 797 -14.76 14.27 -14.53
C ASP A 797 -15.63 13.10 -14.07
N PHE A 798 -15.46 12.70 -12.80
CA PHE A 798 -16.39 11.76 -12.21
C PHE A 798 -17.64 12.51 -11.74
N ILE A 799 -18.75 12.37 -12.46
CA ILE A 799 -20.00 13.07 -12.15
C ILE A 799 -21.00 12.08 -11.56
N ASN A 800 -21.53 12.38 -10.38
CA ASN A 800 -22.55 11.52 -9.76
C ASN A 800 -23.93 11.68 -10.42
N SER A 801 -24.90 10.86 -10.02
CA SER A 801 -26.25 10.86 -10.61
C SER A 801 -27.06 12.16 -10.40
N LYS A 802 -26.55 13.12 -9.63
CA LYS A 802 -27.14 14.45 -9.43
C LYS A 802 -26.44 15.54 -10.26
N GLY A 803 -25.52 15.17 -11.15
CA GLY A 803 -24.77 16.12 -11.98
C GLY A 803 -23.62 16.81 -11.26
N ILE A 804 -23.24 16.36 -10.06
CA ILE A 804 -22.17 16.98 -9.26
C ILE A 804 -20.83 16.30 -9.57
N LYS A 805 -19.81 17.09 -9.91
CA LYS A 805 -18.42 16.65 -10.05
C LYS A 805 -17.90 16.17 -8.68
N MET A 806 -17.36 14.97 -8.67
CA MET A 806 -16.86 14.25 -7.52
C MET A 806 -15.36 14.04 -7.69
N GLY A 807 -14.55 14.69 -6.85
CA GLY A 807 -13.09 14.59 -6.91
C GLY A 807 -12.45 15.34 -8.08
N ASN A 808 -11.17 15.09 -8.28
CA ASN A 808 -10.37 15.74 -9.32
C ASN A 808 -10.66 15.14 -10.70
N THR A 809 -10.34 15.94 -11.71
CA THR A 809 -10.30 15.47 -13.10
C THR A 809 -9.34 14.29 -13.21
N ARG A 810 -9.81 13.19 -13.79
CA ARG A 810 -9.03 11.98 -14.01
C ARG A 810 -8.34 12.07 -15.35
N ARG A 811 -7.01 11.96 -15.35
CA ARG A 811 -6.24 11.77 -16.57
C ARG A 811 -6.27 10.29 -16.96
N HIS A 812 -6.63 10.01 -18.20
CA HIS A 812 -6.74 8.66 -18.75
C HIS A 812 -5.52 8.32 -19.57
N PHE A 813 -5.28 9.06 -20.65
CA PHE A 813 -4.20 8.79 -21.60
C PHE A 813 -3.39 10.07 -21.85
N THR A 814 -2.11 9.94 -22.19
CA THR A 814 -1.30 11.03 -22.75
C THR A 814 -0.48 10.54 -23.93
N ALA A 815 -0.11 11.44 -24.84
CA ALA A 815 0.86 11.19 -25.90
C ALA A 815 1.47 12.50 -26.38
N LYS A 816 2.58 12.42 -27.10
CA LYS A 816 3.13 13.53 -27.89
C LYS A 816 3.17 13.16 -29.36
N LYS A 817 3.00 14.15 -30.25
CA LYS A 817 3.29 13.96 -31.69
C LYS A 817 4.79 13.72 -31.85
N LEU A 818 5.13 12.73 -32.67
CA LEU A 818 6.51 12.51 -33.13
C LEU A 818 6.62 12.98 -34.57
N THR A 819 7.59 13.86 -34.84
CA THR A 819 7.75 14.46 -36.18
C THR A 819 8.59 13.58 -37.10
N ASP A 820 9.69 13.02 -36.60
CA ASP A 820 10.56 12.13 -37.34
C ASP A 820 10.61 10.76 -36.66
N PHE A 821 10.14 9.72 -37.35
CA PHE A 821 10.21 8.33 -36.87
C PHE A 821 11.28 7.58 -37.66
N THR A 822 12.17 6.88 -36.95
CA THR A 822 13.18 6.02 -37.57
C THR A 822 12.75 4.56 -37.43
N SER A 823 12.40 3.93 -38.56
CA SER A 823 12.07 2.50 -38.59
C SER A 823 13.26 1.64 -38.17
N THR A 824 12.99 0.62 -37.36
CA THR A 824 13.99 -0.38 -36.96
C THR A 824 13.82 -1.71 -37.70
N TRP A 825 12.91 -1.76 -38.68
CA TRP A 825 12.53 -2.98 -39.39
C TRP A 825 13.71 -3.75 -39.99
N ASP A 826 14.67 -3.07 -40.61
CA ASP A 826 15.81 -3.72 -41.26
C ASP A 826 16.65 -4.56 -40.28
N GLN A 827 16.62 -4.23 -38.98
CA GLN A 827 17.35 -4.96 -37.94
C GLN A 827 16.70 -6.32 -37.62
N VAL A 828 15.38 -6.44 -37.79
CA VAL A 828 14.58 -7.61 -37.42
C VAL A 828 14.01 -8.38 -38.61
N LYS A 829 14.01 -7.77 -39.80
CA LYS A 829 13.36 -8.28 -41.02
C LYS A 829 13.73 -9.72 -41.35
N ALA A 830 15.02 -10.08 -41.33
CA ALA A 830 15.45 -11.44 -41.67
C ALA A 830 14.82 -12.49 -40.74
N GLN A 831 14.75 -12.20 -39.45
CA GLN A 831 14.16 -13.09 -38.44
C GLN A 831 12.63 -13.13 -38.51
N ALA A 832 12.00 -11.96 -38.69
CA ALA A 832 10.55 -11.82 -38.82
C ALA A 832 10.01 -12.56 -40.06
N MET A 833 10.75 -12.54 -41.17
CA MET A 833 10.39 -13.20 -42.43
C MET A 833 10.63 -14.72 -42.42
N THR A 834 11.29 -15.25 -41.38
CA THR A 834 11.62 -16.68 -41.32
C THR A 834 10.40 -17.49 -40.91
N GLY A 835 9.97 -18.42 -41.79
CA GLY A 835 8.96 -19.42 -41.46
C GLY A 835 7.52 -18.90 -41.46
N LEU A 836 7.20 -17.84 -42.21
CA LEU A 836 5.84 -17.27 -42.33
C LEU A 836 4.76 -18.29 -42.73
N GLU A 837 5.16 -19.34 -43.47
CA GLU A 837 4.27 -20.42 -43.94
C GLU A 837 4.29 -21.66 -43.04
N SER A 838 4.92 -21.59 -41.86
CA SER A 838 4.93 -22.70 -40.92
C SER A 838 3.51 -22.97 -40.38
N PRO A 839 3.19 -24.22 -40.00
CA PRO A 839 1.93 -24.53 -39.33
C PRO A 839 1.74 -23.71 -38.06
N LEU A 840 0.48 -23.38 -37.74
CA LEU A 840 0.15 -22.67 -36.50
C LEU A 840 0.50 -23.53 -35.27
N GLN A 841 1.22 -22.94 -34.33
CA GLN A 841 1.44 -23.51 -32.99
C GLN A 841 0.21 -23.33 -32.08
N VAL A 842 -0.52 -22.22 -32.28
CA VAL A 842 -1.75 -21.92 -31.53
C VAL A 842 -2.79 -21.39 -32.50
N THR A 843 -4.00 -21.95 -32.45
CA THR A 843 -5.13 -21.52 -33.27
C THR A 843 -5.82 -20.29 -32.70
N ALA A 844 -6.54 -19.53 -33.54
CA ALA A 844 -7.36 -18.40 -33.07
C ALA A 844 -8.35 -18.80 -31.96
N ALA A 845 -8.94 -19.99 -32.06
CA ALA A 845 -9.88 -20.50 -31.06
C ALA A 845 -9.21 -20.66 -29.67
N GLU A 846 -7.97 -21.15 -29.62
CA GLU A 846 -7.22 -21.31 -28.38
C GLU A 846 -6.76 -19.97 -27.80
N ILE A 847 -6.44 -18.99 -28.65
CA ILE A 847 -6.11 -17.62 -28.22
C ILE A 847 -7.30 -17.00 -27.49
N TYR A 848 -8.50 -17.05 -28.10
CA TYR A 848 -9.70 -16.39 -27.58
C TYR A 848 -10.48 -17.21 -26.54
N GLN A 849 -9.98 -18.39 -26.16
CA GLN A 849 -10.34 -19.01 -24.88
C GLN A 849 -9.67 -18.31 -23.68
N LYS A 850 -8.53 -17.64 -23.91
CA LYS A 850 -7.76 -16.98 -22.85
C LYS A 850 -8.00 -15.47 -22.80
N TYR A 851 -8.19 -14.83 -23.94
CA TYR A 851 -8.53 -13.40 -24.00
C TYR A 851 -10.02 -13.13 -23.79
N PHE A 852 -10.32 -12.02 -23.12
CA PHE A 852 -11.71 -11.55 -22.89
C PHE A 852 -12.33 -10.88 -24.14
N HIS A 853 -11.55 -10.69 -25.21
CA HIS A 853 -11.93 -9.98 -26.42
C HIS A 853 -13.08 -10.66 -27.17
N GLY A 854 -14.18 -9.92 -27.33
CA GLY A 854 -15.31 -10.30 -28.19
C GLY A 854 -14.99 -10.13 -29.68
N PRO A 855 -15.91 -10.53 -30.58
CA PRO A 855 -15.65 -10.66 -32.02
C PRO A 855 -15.06 -9.43 -32.72
N SER A 856 -15.34 -8.21 -32.26
CA SER A 856 -14.75 -6.98 -32.83
C SER A 856 -13.27 -6.77 -32.49
N PHE A 857 -12.70 -7.55 -31.58
CA PHE A 857 -11.28 -7.47 -31.16
C PHE A 857 -10.54 -8.81 -31.33
N GLN A 858 -11.14 -9.78 -32.03
CA GLN A 858 -10.51 -11.05 -32.35
C GLN A 858 -9.64 -10.95 -33.61
N VAL A 859 -8.55 -10.19 -33.49
CA VAL A 859 -7.65 -9.76 -34.56
C VAL A 859 -6.52 -10.76 -34.91
N LEU A 860 -6.32 -11.82 -34.13
CA LEU A 860 -5.30 -12.84 -34.37
C LEU A 860 -5.90 -14.07 -35.04
N GLY A 861 -5.37 -14.44 -36.21
CA GLY A 861 -5.72 -15.68 -36.92
C GLY A 861 -5.00 -16.92 -36.36
N GLY A 862 -3.97 -16.73 -35.55
CA GLY A 862 -3.18 -17.79 -34.93
C GLY A 862 -1.74 -17.35 -34.68
N ILE A 863 -1.04 -18.12 -33.85
CA ILE A 863 0.40 -17.95 -33.57
C ILE A 863 1.18 -18.97 -34.39
N VAL A 864 2.10 -18.48 -35.22
CA VAL A 864 3.03 -19.31 -36.01
C VAL A 864 4.21 -19.73 -35.14
N ARG A 865 4.72 -18.82 -34.30
CA ARG A 865 5.88 -19.06 -33.44
C ARG A 865 5.78 -18.22 -32.17
N VAL A 866 6.13 -18.79 -31.02
CA VAL A 866 6.28 -18.04 -29.77
C VAL A 866 7.37 -18.66 -28.90
N ASN A 867 8.27 -17.84 -28.36
CA ASN A 867 9.32 -18.24 -27.42
C ASN A 867 9.72 -17.05 -26.52
N GLU A 868 10.76 -17.19 -25.71
CA GLU A 868 11.22 -16.14 -24.78
C GLU A 868 11.63 -14.83 -25.43
N LYS A 869 12.13 -14.87 -26.67
CA LYS A 869 12.69 -13.70 -27.37
C LYS A 869 11.70 -13.07 -28.34
N GLU A 870 10.78 -13.84 -28.91
CA GLU A 870 9.89 -13.36 -29.96
C GLU A 870 8.54 -14.09 -30.04
N SER A 871 7.58 -13.43 -30.67
CA SER A 871 6.32 -14.01 -31.15
C SER A 871 6.07 -13.63 -32.61
N LEU A 872 5.49 -14.55 -33.37
CA LEU A 872 5.05 -14.36 -34.74
C LEU A 872 3.61 -14.85 -34.86
N ALA A 873 2.71 -13.95 -35.23
CA ALA A 873 1.29 -14.22 -35.41
C ALA A 873 0.79 -13.79 -36.79
N ILE A 874 -0.39 -14.29 -37.16
CA ILE A 874 -1.09 -13.88 -38.37
C ILE A 874 -2.21 -12.94 -37.96
N TYR A 875 -2.30 -11.79 -38.63
CA TYR A 875 -3.43 -10.88 -38.50
C TYR A 875 -4.64 -11.47 -39.23
N ASN A 876 -5.80 -11.42 -38.60
CA ASN A 876 -7.07 -11.76 -39.19
C ASN A 876 -8.01 -10.56 -39.10
N THR A 877 -8.70 -10.27 -40.20
CA THR A 877 -9.77 -9.27 -40.18
C THR A 877 -10.83 -9.69 -39.17
N THR A 878 -11.31 -8.75 -38.36
CA THR A 878 -12.23 -9.06 -37.26
C THR A 878 -13.54 -9.64 -37.80
N PRO A 879 -14.07 -10.73 -37.20
CA PRO A 879 -15.34 -11.32 -37.61
C PRO A 879 -16.53 -10.36 -37.56
N ARG A 880 -16.46 -9.36 -36.67
CA ARG A 880 -17.43 -8.26 -36.58
C ARG A 880 -16.72 -6.92 -36.83
N PRO A 881 -17.25 -6.05 -37.71
CA PRO A 881 -16.77 -4.68 -37.84
C PRO A 881 -17.00 -3.89 -36.55
N GLN A 882 -16.11 -2.94 -36.24
CA GLN A 882 -16.21 -2.12 -35.02
C GLN A 882 -17.43 -1.19 -35.02
N TRP A 883 -17.99 -0.90 -36.22
CA TRP A 883 -19.18 -0.09 -36.39
C TRP A 883 -20.20 -0.73 -37.32
N ASN A 884 -21.48 -0.47 -37.05
CA ASN A 884 -22.60 -1.04 -37.80
C ASN A 884 -22.85 -0.36 -39.16
N ASP A 885 -22.29 0.83 -39.39
CA ASP A 885 -22.48 1.64 -40.60
C ASP A 885 -21.37 1.44 -41.66
N GLY A 886 -20.43 0.52 -41.42
CA GLY A 886 -19.39 0.14 -42.36
C GLY A 886 -17.98 0.64 -41.99
N PRO A 887 -16.97 0.39 -42.86
CA PRO A 887 -15.58 0.74 -42.58
C PRO A 887 -15.37 2.27 -42.57
N ARG A 888 -14.58 2.74 -41.61
CA ARG A 888 -14.20 4.16 -41.46
C ARG A 888 -12.75 4.36 -41.92
N THR A 889 -12.44 5.56 -42.41
CA THR A 889 -11.04 5.97 -42.63
C THR A 889 -10.43 6.33 -41.28
N LEU A 890 -9.46 5.55 -40.83
CA LEU A 890 -8.75 5.72 -39.56
C LEU A 890 -7.27 6.04 -39.84
N LEU A 891 -6.68 6.91 -39.03
CA LEU A 891 -5.30 7.37 -39.19
C LEU A 891 -4.29 6.41 -38.56
N ALA A 892 -4.60 5.87 -37.37
CA ALA A 892 -3.71 5.01 -36.59
C ALA A 892 -3.87 3.52 -36.93
N ASN A 893 -4.94 3.13 -37.65
CA ASN A 893 -5.35 1.74 -37.84
C ASN A 893 -5.38 0.93 -36.52
N PRO A 894 -6.29 1.24 -35.58
CA PRO A 894 -6.30 0.70 -34.22
C PRO A 894 -6.25 -0.81 -34.13
N MET A 895 -6.85 -1.54 -35.08
CA MET A 895 -6.87 -3.00 -35.08
C MET A 895 -5.51 -3.62 -35.41
N LEU A 896 -4.64 -2.93 -36.15
CA LEU A 896 -3.28 -3.40 -36.39
C LEU A 896 -2.41 -3.21 -35.14
N ILE A 897 -2.57 -2.08 -34.44
CA ILE A 897 -1.89 -1.84 -33.15
C ILE A 897 -2.42 -2.82 -32.09
N GLU A 898 -3.72 -3.07 -32.06
CA GLU A 898 -4.35 -4.05 -31.16
C GLU A 898 -3.80 -5.45 -31.40
N ALA A 899 -3.67 -5.84 -32.67
CA ALA A 899 -3.08 -7.12 -33.02
C ALA A 899 -1.62 -7.21 -32.55
N ALA A 900 -0.85 -6.12 -32.65
CA ALA A 900 0.51 -6.07 -32.14
C ALA A 900 0.54 -6.26 -30.62
N PHE A 901 -0.35 -5.58 -29.88
CA PHE A 901 -0.49 -5.75 -28.42
C PHE A 901 -0.87 -7.18 -28.04
N GLN A 902 -1.84 -7.78 -28.74
CA GLN A 902 -2.25 -9.17 -28.48
C GLN A 902 -1.13 -10.15 -28.85
N CYS A 903 -0.33 -9.89 -29.89
CA CYS A 903 0.80 -10.74 -30.25
C CYS A 903 1.89 -10.75 -29.15
N CYS A 904 2.23 -9.57 -28.61
CA CYS A 904 3.18 -9.44 -27.50
C CYS A 904 2.59 -9.98 -26.19
N GLY A 905 1.35 -9.61 -25.86
CA GLY A 905 0.67 -10.09 -24.65
C GLY A 905 0.47 -11.60 -24.63
N PHE A 906 0.36 -12.25 -25.79
CA PHE A 906 0.25 -13.71 -25.86
C PHE A 906 1.60 -14.38 -25.58
N GLN A 907 2.71 -13.72 -25.96
CA GLN A 907 4.06 -14.13 -25.56
C GLN A 907 4.22 -14.07 -24.04
N ASP A 908 3.82 -12.96 -23.42
CA ASP A 908 3.84 -12.79 -21.95
C ASP A 908 3.03 -13.88 -21.25
N MET A 909 1.84 -14.16 -21.76
CA MET A 909 0.96 -15.18 -21.21
C MET A 909 1.54 -16.59 -21.37
N SER A 910 2.17 -16.88 -22.50
CA SER A 910 2.66 -18.22 -22.82
C SER A 910 4.00 -18.54 -22.16
N ILE A 911 4.87 -17.54 -22.02
CA ILE A 911 6.23 -17.70 -21.52
C ILE A 911 6.35 -17.20 -20.07
N ALA A 912 5.96 -15.95 -19.83
CA ALA A 912 6.04 -15.35 -18.49
C ALA A 912 4.87 -15.76 -17.58
N ARG A 913 3.87 -16.48 -18.10
CA ARG A 913 2.63 -16.90 -17.41
C ARG A 913 1.88 -15.73 -16.76
N LYS A 914 1.98 -14.55 -17.38
CA LYS A 914 1.36 -13.30 -16.93
C LYS A 914 0.37 -12.83 -17.98
N MET A 915 -0.87 -12.60 -17.60
CA MET A 915 -1.79 -11.82 -18.44
C MET A 915 -1.40 -10.35 -18.29
N THR A 916 -1.08 -9.66 -19.37
CA THR A 916 -0.59 -8.27 -19.32
C THR A 916 -1.55 -7.28 -19.98
N LEU A 917 -1.68 -6.06 -19.43
CA LEU A 917 -2.41 -4.94 -20.01
C LEU A 917 -1.46 -3.86 -20.51
N PRO A 918 -1.85 -3.09 -21.55
CA PRO A 918 -1.09 -1.92 -21.98
C PRO A 918 -0.90 -0.91 -20.85
N ASP A 919 0.35 -0.50 -20.60
CA ASP A 919 0.71 0.57 -19.67
C ASP A 919 1.29 1.79 -20.40
N GLY A 920 2.13 1.55 -21.42
CA GLY A 920 2.67 2.62 -22.25
C GLY A 920 3.34 2.14 -23.52
N ILE A 921 3.74 3.09 -24.36
CA ILE A 921 4.49 2.88 -25.60
C ILE A 921 5.48 4.02 -25.72
N TYR A 922 6.74 3.69 -25.99
CA TYR A 922 7.74 4.71 -26.26
C TYR A 922 7.47 5.42 -27.59
N GLU A 923 7.29 4.68 -28.68
CA GLU A 923 6.90 5.23 -30.00
C GLU A 923 5.92 4.31 -30.73
N VAL A 924 4.99 4.89 -31.49
CA VAL A 924 4.13 4.15 -32.42
C VAL A 924 4.02 4.90 -33.73
N ALA A 925 4.22 4.22 -34.85
CA ALA A 925 4.20 4.81 -36.18
C ALA A 925 3.35 4.01 -37.17
N VAL A 926 2.60 4.72 -38.01
CA VAL A 926 1.84 4.17 -39.14
C VAL A 926 2.54 4.49 -40.45
N LEU A 927 3.21 3.47 -41.00
CA LEU A 927 3.99 3.55 -42.22
C LEU A 927 3.11 3.33 -43.46
N ASN A 928 2.04 2.54 -43.33
CA ASN A 928 1.03 2.36 -44.37
C ASN A 928 -0.37 2.55 -43.79
N ASN A 929 -1.11 3.52 -44.34
CA ASN A 929 -2.44 3.90 -43.90
C ASN A 929 -3.55 3.49 -44.90
N GLN A 930 -3.24 2.58 -45.83
CA GLN A 930 -4.25 1.97 -46.69
C GLN A 930 -5.15 0.99 -45.91
N LEU A 931 -6.21 0.49 -46.56
CA LEU A 931 -7.00 -0.61 -46.00
C LEU A 931 -6.11 -1.87 -45.90
N PRO A 932 -6.00 -2.50 -44.72
CA PRO A 932 -5.15 -3.67 -44.56
C PRO A 932 -5.61 -4.83 -45.43
N PRO A 933 -4.69 -5.55 -46.10
CA PRO A 933 -5.03 -6.75 -46.85
C PRO A 933 -5.55 -7.84 -45.91
N ALA A 934 -6.18 -8.86 -46.48
CA ALA A 934 -6.76 -9.97 -45.73
C ALA A 934 -5.72 -10.76 -44.89
N ARG A 935 -4.42 -10.62 -45.20
CA ARG A 935 -3.35 -11.30 -44.48
C ARG A 935 -2.17 -10.35 -44.26
N LEU A 936 -1.86 -10.13 -42.99
CA LEU A 936 -0.63 -9.51 -42.50
C LEU A 936 -0.01 -10.42 -41.43
N TYR A 937 1.24 -10.15 -41.09
CA TYR A 937 1.98 -10.82 -40.05
C TYR A 937 2.36 -9.84 -38.95
N LEU A 938 2.46 -10.35 -37.73
CA LEU A 938 2.75 -9.60 -36.52
C LEU A 938 3.97 -10.21 -35.89
N TYR A 939 5.03 -9.45 -35.73
CA TYR A 939 6.25 -9.91 -35.11
C TYR A 939 6.53 -9.10 -33.87
N GLY A 940 6.44 -9.74 -32.70
CA GLY A 940 6.79 -9.17 -31.41
C GLY A 940 8.21 -9.59 -31.01
N VAL A 941 9.00 -8.65 -30.51
CA VAL A 941 10.34 -8.87 -29.97
C VAL A 941 10.32 -8.51 -28.50
N ASN A 942 10.60 -9.48 -27.63
CA ASN A 942 10.74 -9.25 -26.21
C ASN A 942 12.09 -8.56 -25.95
N ARG A 943 12.02 -7.35 -25.38
CA ARG A 943 13.17 -6.52 -24.98
C ARG A 943 13.49 -6.65 -23.49
N GLY A 944 12.83 -7.55 -22.80
CA GLY A 944 13.00 -7.84 -21.37
C GLY A 944 11.94 -7.14 -20.54
N ASN A 945 12.37 -6.60 -19.40
CA ASN A 945 11.49 -5.94 -18.46
C ASN A 945 12.02 -4.56 -18.09
N THR A 946 11.11 -3.63 -17.84
CA THR A 946 11.45 -2.35 -17.21
C THR A 946 11.84 -2.57 -15.75
N ALA A 947 12.53 -1.60 -15.14
CA ALA A 947 12.95 -1.68 -13.73
C ALA A 947 11.77 -1.84 -12.75
N ASP A 948 10.57 -1.35 -13.12
CA ASP A 948 9.33 -1.51 -12.36
C ASP A 948 8.55 -2.79 -12.72
N GLY A 949 9.16 -3.72 -13.46
CA GLY A 949 8.66 -5.08 -13.67
C GLY A 949 7.65 -5.26 -14.80
N LYS A 950 7.43 -4.24 -15.64
CA LYS A 950 6.59 -4.34 -16.85
C LYS A 950 7.34 -5.10 -17.94
N THR A 951 6.64 -5.85 -18.77
CA THR A 951 7.25 -6.48 -19.96
C THR A 951 7.44 -5.41 -21.02
N LEU A 952 8.54 -5.49 -21.76
CA LEU A 952 8.90 -4.52 -22.77
C LEU A 952 9.03 -5.22 -24.11
N HIS A 953 8.31 -4.74 -25.13
CA HIS A 953 8.35 -5.30 -26.47
C HIS A 953 8.50 -4.25 -27.55
N ASP A 954 9.12 -4.62 -28.65
CA ASP A 954 8.87 -3.97 -29.94
C ASP A 954 7.95 -4.85 -30.77
N ALA A 955 7.12 -4.26 -31.62
CA ALA A 955 6.20 -5.00 -32.47
C ALA A 955 6.10 -4.41 -33.87
N TYR A 956 6.01 -5.29 -34.86
CA TYR A 956 6.01 -4.95 -36.27
C TYR A 956 4.83 -5.64 -36.97
N VAL A 957 4.04 -4.87 -37.71
CA VAL A 957 2.96 -5.38 -38.56
C VAL A 957 3.41 -5.28 -40.01
N PHE A 958 3.49 -6.39 -40.74
CA PHE A 958 4.09 -6.42 -42.08
C PHE A 958 3.41 -7.42 -43.01
N ASP A 959 3.60 -7.26 -44.33
CA ASP A 959 3.08 -8.18 -45.35
C ASP A 959 4.09 -9.28 -45.73
N ALA A 960 3.67 -10.22 -46.58
CA ALA A 960 4.53 -11.33 -47.03
C ALA A 960 5.72 -10.88 -47.90
N GLN A 961 5.75 -9.63 -48.36
CA GLN A 961 6.85 -9.04 -49.11
C GLN A 961 7.83 -8.29 -48.19
N GLY A 962 7.50 -8.20 -46.89
CA GLY A 962 8.29 -7.50 -45.89
C GLY A 962 8.12 -5.98 -45.92
N ASN A 963 6.98 -5.48 -46.42
CA ASN A 963 6.60 -4.08 -46.26
C ASN A 963 5.89 -3.90 -44.91
N VAL A 964 6.30 -2.88 -44.15
CA VAL A 964 5.77 -2.63 -42.80
C VAL A 964 4.61 -1.64 -42.85
N TRP A 965 3.61 -1.91 -42.02
CA TRP A 965 2.36 -1.16 -41.89
C TRP A 965 2.36 -0.33 -40.61
N VAL A 966 2.72 -0.95 -39.49
CA VAL A 966 2.77 -0.34 -38.17
C VAL A 966 4.01 -0.82 -37.44
N GLU A 967 4.70 0.10 -36.77
CA GLU A 967 5.77 -0.20 -35.81
C GLU A 967 5.39 0.35 -34.44
N VAL A 968 5.64 -0.45 -33.41
CA VAL A 968 5.45 -0.10 -32.00
C VAL A 968 6.78 -0.36 -31.31
N HIS A 969 7.42 0.68 -30.78
CA HIS A 969 8.67 0.56 -30.02
C HIS A 969 8.41 0.76 -28.53
N GLY A 970 9.04 -0.07 -27.70
CA GLY A 970 8.96 0.03 -26.25
C GLY A 970 7.53 -0.06 -25.72
N TYR A 971 6.72 -0.97 -26.26
CA TYR A 971 5.43 -1.36 -25.70
C TYR A 971 5.64 -1.95 -24.30
N GLN A 972 5.15 -1.23 -23.30
CA GLN A 972 5.19 -1.63 -21.90
C GLN A 972 3.86 -2.25 -21.51
N ALA A 973 3.89 -3.48 -21.00
CA ALA A 973 2.70 -4.15 -20.51
C ALA A 973 2.85 -4.57 -19.04
N ILE A 974 1.81 -4.34 -18.25
CA ILE A 974 1.77 -4.61 -16.81
C ILE A 974 0.94 -5.85 -16.53
N GLY A 975 1.44 -6.75 -15.68
CA GLY A 975 0.72 -7.98 -15.29
C GLY A 975 -0.57 -7.70 -14.52
N GLN A 976 -1.65 -8.41 -14.86
CA GLN A 976 -2.93 -8.47 -14.13
C GLN A 976 -2.87 -9.38 -12.91
#